data_AF-A0AAJ0EGV6-F1
#
_entry.id   AF-A0AAJ0EGV6-F1
#
_cell.length_a   1.000
_cell.length_b   1.000
_cell.length_c   1.000
_cell.angle_alpha   90.00
_cell.angle_beta   90.00
_cell.angle_gamma   90.00
#
_symmetry.space_group_name_H-M   'P 1'
#
loop_
_entity.id
_entity.type
_entity.pdbx_description
1 polymer ?
#
loop_
_entity_poly.entity_id
_entity_poly.type
_entity_poly.pdbx_seq_one_letter_code
_entity_poly.pdbx_strand_id
1 'polypeptide(L)'
;MADIPETQTVLILHAAKQPYETAEGYQVPEIQNEQEVMVKTEHIGLNPIDWKAPAPHPSDFNFAIPTLPYISGRELVGRVVRRPQTSSSTASQTQSQSRLREGDQVLVISTDYRDLRKAAYQEYVVTSDFNAARIPPNVSPRAGATLGVAFVAAALSLAVCMGVDFSNVLDGPDLLSILRSVPPESLPQDIRAECLSGIGNHERATAGDWVVIWGGSSTSANLAVQLARLAGLKVVTVVDKLRHGLRLSNHTVLRPDLLVDSHDPARAIDIIRANVGKDLRFALDTSGRESAGWLLRALTPSQDTNAPPSPPDTPRNSVPTVKHLIGLTGLPKKQAPEAVAYHTVPIKVFHEVPAVGEALVTWLERLLESGLVSPPEVLGVEEGFEGINRGLDRMRKGEIRGGRIVVSLAPEDAAAAQEDVTREASVPPTLVDSPMADGVVEEEPQPSETSQASSPEFTAQKLADTGLRRGSATLWQAGLAGDVVPRQLPDEQIASDKSLPAACCVTGPRPDLRNLRVFSLHLSLQMSSSQVERQRLPLELILNIIESLLPPNESSILPASHSATKTLISFSRVSRSTYDFSIRLIRKRCMHIDSTSRLSLLLLSLFSPSPRSLPRTLSLKCITSLYLSPFGKSLDDKPTAMWVRELFCEVCDTLKRLIVDMPFGTLSGYDDHLDVRPTLTDGFQRLSKLEELICLRDYPALTFMQQTFTVNCWSLWPNLRRVVLFNAPMSSHWLWYDIANTAQLEQVVLARPLVPPRINVKDDYYHMLNSYDHLTPRKIKIVLADVESDLPEIETTRWDEYDPEGLLSIEKYDIPTSFYGDENATDLCCDWVKMAALNGSIWDWKSHPVDSPPVDLVQ
;
A
#
# COMPACT_ATOMS: atom_id res chain seq x y z
N MET A 1 3.19 -0.43 38.51
CA MET A 1 2.21 -0.78 37.48
C MET A 1 1.32 0.43 37.24
N ALA A 2 1.20 0.86 35.99
CA ALA A 2 0.14 1.77 35.58
C ALA A 2 -1.19 1.02 35.57
N ASP A 3 -2.29 1.73 35.83
CA ASP A 3 -3.61 1.21 35.51
C ASP A 3 -3.80 1.33 33.98
N ILE A 4 -4.00 0.18 33.32
CA ILE A 4 -4.05 0.08 31.86
C ILE A 4 -5.47 -0.36 31.51
N PRO A 5 -6.22 0.45 30.74
CA PRO A 5 -7.63 0.20 30.48
C PRO A 5 -7.83 -1.04 29.60
N GLU A 6 -9.07 -1.56 29.59
CA GLU A 6 -9.49 -2.62 28.66
C GLU A 6 -9.56 -2.10 27.21
N THR A 7 -9.82 -0.81 27.03
CA THR A 7 -9.96 -0.16 25.72
C THR A 7 -9.19 1.15 25.60
N GLN A 8 -8.91 1.53 24.36
CA GLN A 8 -8.09 2.66 23.95
C GLN A 8 -8.67 3.36 22.71
N THR A 9 -8.12 4.53 22.41
CA THR A 9 -8.30 5.26 21.16
C THR A 9 -7.24 4.84 20.13
N VAL A 10 -7.66 4.63 18.88
CA VAL A 10 -6.79 4.31 17.74
C VAL A 10 -7.20 5.11 16.51
N LEU A 11 -6.31 5.25 15.52
CA LEU A 11 -6.62 5.91 14.24
C LEU A 11 -6.67 4.88 13.10
N ILE A 12 -7.85 4.69 12.50
CA ILE A 12 -8.15 3.60 11.56
C ILE A 12 -8.30 4.11 10.14
N LEU A 13 -7.64 3.45 9.18
CA LEU A 13 -7.97 3.55 7.77
C LEU A 13 -9.09 2.55 7.44
N HIS A 14 -10.31 3.04 7.21
CA HIS A 14 -11.44 2.17 6.89
C HIS A 14 -11.47 1.70 5.43
N ALA A 15 -10.93 2.49 4.50
CA ALA A 15 -10.66 2.08 3.13
C ALA A 15 -9.49 2.86 2.53
N ALA A 16 -8.90 2.32 1.46
CA ALA A 16 -8.00 3.07 0.59
C ALA A 16 -8.63 4.41 0.15
N LYS A 17 -7.82 5.46 0.01
CA LYS A 17 -8.23 6.78 -0.51
C LYS A 17 -9.18 7.56 0.40
N GLN A 18 -9.27 7.17 1.67
CA GLN A 18 -9.94 7.89 2.76
C GLN A 18 -8.92 8.52 3.72
N PRO A 19 -9.27 9.58 4.47
CA PRO A 19 -8.51 9.96 5.66
C PRO A 19 -8.58 8.81 6.69
N TYR A 20 -7.66 8.83 7.65
CA TYR A 20 -7.78 7.98 8.83
C TYR A 20 -8.88 8.55 9.76
N GLU A 21 -9.72 7.72 10.36
CA GLU A 21 -10.79 8.12 11.29
C GLU A 21 -10.46 7.65 12.72
N THR A 22 -10.72 8.50 13.71
CA THR A 22 -10.50 8.19 15.13
C THR A 22 -11.56 7.20 15.63
N ALA A 23 -11.12 6.12 16.28
CA ALA A 23 -11.99 5.09 16.85
C ALA A 23 -11.71 4.92 18.35
N GLU A 24 -12.72 5.21 19.16
CA GLU A 24 -12.74 4.96 20.61
C GLU A 24 -13.20 3.52 20.91
N GLY A 25 -12.85 3.00 22.09
CA GLY A 25 -13.34 1.70 22.56
C GLY A 25 -12.68 0.49 21.88
N TYR A 26 -11.58 0.69 21.14
CA TYR A 26 -10.79 -0.39 20.55
C TYR A 26 -10.05 -1.14 21.67
N GLN A 27 -9.87 -2.47 21.56
CA GLN A 27 -9.20 -3.23 22.62
C GLN A 27 -7.72 -2.82 22.77
N VAL A 28 -7.21 -2.78 24.00
CA VAL A 28 -5.76 -2.71 24.24
C VAL A 28 -5.14 -4.05 23.85
N PRO A 29 -4.05 -4.09 23.06
CA PRO A 29 -3.44 -5.33 22.61
C PRO A 29 -2.91 -6.20 23.76
N GLU A 30 -2.83 -7.51 23.54
CA GLU A 30 -2.20 -8.44 24.48
C GLU A 30 -0.73 -8.71 24.12
N ILE A 31 0.12 -8.85 25.15
CA ILE A 31 1.49 -9.35 25.05
C ILE A 31 1.42 -10.87 24.82
N GLN A 32 2.05 -11.37 23.76
CA GLN A 32 1.94 -12.77 23.33
C GLN A 32 3.19 -13.61 23.61
N ASN A 33 4.35 -13.01 23.89
CA ASN A 33 5.60 -13.73 24.14
C ASN A 33 6.54 -13.00 25.13
N GLU A 34 7.62 -13.67 25.55
CA GLU A 34 8.55 -13.19 26.58
C GLU A 34 9.44 -12.00 26.16
N GLN A 35 9.48 -11.67 24.86
CA GLN A 35 10.24 -10.53 24.31
C GLN A 35 9.35 -9.31 24.01
N GLU A 36 8.03 -9.41 24.20
CA GLU A 36 7.08 -8.33 23.95
C GLU A 36 6.82 -7.48 25.20
N VAL A 37 6.84 -6.15 25.02
CA VAL A 37 6.48 -5.17 26.07
C VAL A 37 5.36 -4.26 25.59
N MET A 38 4.57 -3.76 26.55
CA MET A 38 3.54 -2.76 26.31
C MET A 38 4.11 -1.35 26.50
N VAL A 39 3.96 -0.51 25.48
CA VAL A 39 4.38 0.90 25.47
C VAL A 39 3.14 1.78 25.38
N LYS A 40 3.01 2.75 26.29
CA LYS A 40 2.04 3.84 26.15
C LYS A 40 2.66 4.94 25.28
N THR A 41 1.99 5.30 24.20
CA THR A 41 2.44 6.30 23.22
C THR A 41 2.42 7.72 23.83
N GLU A 42 3.52 8.47 23.66
CA GLU A 42 3.64 9.87 24.08
C GLU A 42 3.73 10.80 22.85
N HIS A 43 4.54 10.43 21.84
CA HIS A 43 4.67 11.14 20.57
C HIS A 43 4.79 10.17 19.37
N ILE A 44 4.31 10.55 18.18
CA ILE A 44 4.34 9.73 16.95
C ILE A 44 5.15 10.44 15.85
N GLY A 45 6.03 9.72 15.16
CA GLY A 45 6.81 10.23 14.03
C GLY A 45 6.14 9.94 12.69
N LEU A 46 5.77 10.98 11.92
CA LEU A 46 5.09 10.78 10.63
C LEU A 46 6.10 10.51 9.51
N ASN A 47 5.85 9.47 8.71
CA ASN A 47 6.68 9.08 7.58
C ASN A 47 6.01 9.38 6.22
N PRO A 48 6.79 9.59 5.14
CA PRO A 48 6.24 9.72 3.80
C PRO A 48 5.38 8.53 3.36
N ILE A 49 5.63 7.35 3.94
CA ILE A 49 4.85 6.15 3.64
C ILE A 49 3.43 6.22 4.20
N ASP A 50 3.23 6.87 5.35
CA ASP A 50 1.93 6.94 6.03
C ASP A 50 0.92 7.81 5.28
N TRP A 51 1.37 8.77 4.46
CA TRP A 51 0.48 9.51 3.57
C TRP A 51 0.41 8.92 2.16
N LYS A 52 1.46 8.23 1.67
CA LYS A 52 1.47 7.61 0.34
C LYS A 52 0.59 6.36 0.27
N ALA A 53 0.73 5.46 1.24
CA ALA A 53 -0.01 4.21 1.33
C ALA A 53 -1.55 4.36 1.14
N PRO A 54 -2.23 5.31 1.79
CA PRO A 54 -3.67 5.53 1.61
C PRO A 54 -4.05 6.51 0.49
N ALA A 55 -3.12 7.15 -0.23
CA ALA A 55 -3.42 8.43 -0.88
C ALA A 55 -4.31 8.36 -2.15
N PRO A 56 -5.08 9.44 -2.43
CA PRO A 56 -6.13 9.41 -3.45
C PRO A 56 -5.63 9.48 -4.91
N HIS A 57 -4.45 10.01 -5.20
CA HIS A 57 -4.00 10.26 -6.58
C HIS A 57 -3.75 8.95 -7.37
N PRO A 58 -3.93 8.91 -8.70
CA PRO A 58 -3.59 7.74 -9.52
C PRO A 58 -2.07 7.48 -9.68
N SER A 59 -1.20 8.30 -9.08
CA SER A 59 0.24 8.02 -8.94
C SER A 59 0.66 7.67 -7.50
N ASP A 60 -0.28 7.62 -6.57
CA ASP A 60 -0.03 7.23 -5.18
C ASP A 60 -0.43 5.77 -5.00
N PHE A 61 0.52 4.98 -4.48
CA PHE A 61 0.44 3.52 -4.42
C PHE A 61 -0.40 3.07 -3.21
N ASN A 62 -1.34 2.14 -3.44
CA ASN A 62 -2.13 1.48 -2.39
C ASN A 62 -1.26 0.44 -1.64
N PHE A 63 -0.23 0.92 -0.93
CA PHE A 63 0.98 0.17 -0.59
C PHE A 63 1.07 -0.18 0.90
N ALA A 64 1.54 -1.39 1.22
CA ALA A 64 1.80 -1.85 2.60
C ALA A 64 0.60 -1.70 3.57
N ILE A 65 -0.61 -1.83 3.03
CA ILE A 65 -1.88 -2.00 3.74
C ILE A 65 -2.31 -3.46 3.49
N PRO A 66 -1.95 -4.41 4.38
CA PRO A 66 -2.19 -5.85 4.14
C PRO A 66 -3.65 -6.26 4.33
N THR A 67 -4.41 -5.49 5.11
CA THR A 67 -5.82 -5.71 5.42
C THR A 67 -6.53 -4.37 5.61
N LEU A 68 -7.86 -4.36 5.52
CA LEU A 68 -8.72 -3.22 5.88
C LEU A 68 -9.85 -3.73 6.79
N PRO A 69 -10.23 -3.04 7.88
CA PRO A 69 -9.65 -1.78 8.39
C PRO A 69 -8.19 -1.94 8.88
N TYR A 70 -7.40 -0.86 8.77
CA TYR A 70 -5.96 -0.87 9.07
C TYR A 70 -5.58 0.17 10.13
N ILE A 71 -4.69 -0.20 11.07
CA ILE A 71 -3.99 0.74 11.95
C ILE A 71 -2.58 0.95 11.38
N SER A 72 -2.16 2.21 11.25
CA SER A 72 -0.91 2.59 10.56
C SER A 72 0.09 3.26 11.50
N GLY A 73 1.09 3.95 10.92
CA GLY A 73 2.18 4.57 11.65
C GLY A 73 3.35 3.61 11.84
N ARG A 74 4.57 4.14 11.73
CA ARG A 74 5.80 3.36 11.64
C ARG A 74 6.82 3.62 12.74
N GLU A 75 6.63 4.65 13.57
CA GLU A 75 7.46 4.91 14.74
C GLU A 75 6.75 5.80 15.77
N LEU A 76 7.11 5.63 17.03
CA LEU A 76 6.66 6.46 18.15
C LEU A 76 7.73 6.54 19.24
N VAL A 77 7.66 7.57 20.08
CA VAL A 77 8.27 7.57 21.41
C VAL A 77 7.17 7.43 22.46
N GLY A 78 7.43 6.60 23.46
CA GLY A 78 6.49 6.32 24.54
C GLY A 78 7.16 5.67 25.74
N ARG A 79 6.35 5.22 26.70
CA ARG A 79 6.83 4.68 27.97
C ARG A 79 6.41 3.23 28.17
N VAL A 80 7.32 2.36 28.58
CA VAL A 80 7.01 0.96 28.90
C VAL A 80 6.13 0.91 30.16
N VAL A 81 4.92 0.36 30.06
CA VAL A 81 3.91 0.33 31.13
C VAL A 81 3.55 -1.06 31.65
N ARG A 82 3.86 -2.12 30.89
CA ARG A 82 3.68 -3.53 31.29
C ARG A 82 4.67 -4.43 30.54
N ARG A 83 5.17 -5.44 31.22
CA ARG A 83 6.07 -6.50 30.71
C ARG A 83 5.41 -7.90 30.86
N PRO A 84 5.95 -8.96 30.24
CA PRO A 84 5.45 -10.33 30.43
C PRO A 84 5.52 -10.73 31.91
N GLN A 85 4.46 -11.40 32.40
CA GLN A 85 4.43 -11.95 33.76
C GLN A 85 5.08 -13.33 33.77
N THR A 86 6.25 -13.45 34.41
CA THR A 86 6.99 -14.71 34.57
C THR A 86 6.27 -15.64 35.55
N SER A 87 5.45 -16.55 35.02
CA SER A 87 4.51 -17.39 35.78
C SER A 87 5.09 -18.75 36.21
N SER A 88 6.38 -18.82 36.59
CA SER A 88 6.92 -19.97 37.32
C SER A 88 7.95 -19.57 38.39
N SER A 89 7.90 -20.26 39.53
CA SER A 89 8.82 -20.09 40.67
C SER A 89 9.95 -21.13 40.67
N THR A 90 10.17 -21.82 39.55
CA THR A 90 11.19 -22.86 39.35
C THR A 90 12.32 -22.33 38.48
N ALA A 91 13.23 -21.57 39.07
CA ALA A 91 14.33 -20.93 38.36
C ALA A 91 15.35 -21.95 37.81
N SER A 92 15.39 -22.12 36.49
CA SER A 92 16.61 -22.45 35.76
C SER A 92 17.11 -21.19 35.04
N GLN A 93 18.36 -20.80 35.31
CA GLN A 93 18.86 -19.46 35.01
C GLN A 93 19.35 -19.31 33.55
N THR A 94 18.43 -19.31 32.57
CA THR A 94 18.79 -18.96 31.17
C THR A 94 17.68 -18.36 30.29
N GLN A 95 16.41 -18.31 30.71
CA GLN A 95 15.40 -17.57 29.94
C GLN A 95 15.65 -16.06 30.07
N SER A 96 16.00 -15.42 28.97
CA SER A 96 16.30 -13.99 28.94
C SER A 96 15.03 -13.19 29.19
N GLN A 97 14.99 -12.45 30.29
CA GLN A 97 13.95 -11.44 30.49
C GLN A 97 14.17 -10.30 29.48
N SER A 98 13.10 -9.67 29.03
CA SER A 98 13.20 -8.50 28.16
C SER A 98 14.17 -7.45 28.73
N ARG A 99 14.98 -6.87 27.83
CA ARG A 99 16.00 -5.85 28.17
C ARG A 99 15.41 -4.51 28.64
N LEU A 100 14.10 -4.31 28.46
CA LEU A 100 13.34 -3.11 28.79
C LEU A 100 12.57 -3.26 30.12
N ARG A 101 12.36 -2.14 30.82
CA ARG A 101 11.77 -2.08 32.18
C ARG A 101 10.56 -1.16 32.23
N GLU A 102 9.61 -1.43 33.12
CA GLU A 102 8.50 -0.49 33.39
C GLU A 102 9.06 0.87 33.80
N GLY A 103 8.62 1.93 33.11
CA GLY A 103 9.11 3.30 33.27
C GLY A 103 10.11 3.77 32.20
N ASP A 104 10.81 2.84 31.52
CA ASP A 104 11.75 3.18 30.43
C ASP A 104 11.03 3.96 29.32
N GLN A 105 11.68 5.01 28.82
CA GLN A 105 11.21 5.79 27.67
C GLN A 105 11.90 5.28 26.40
N VAL A 106 11.11 4.90 25.40
CA VAL A 106 11.58 4.14 24.23
C VAL A 106 11.03 4.70 22.93
N LEU A 107 11.90 4.77 21.91
CA LEU A 107 11.57 4.86 20.49
C LEU A 107 11.24 3.45 19.98
N VAL A 108 9.97 3.22 19.66
CA VAL A 108 9.52 1.99 19.00
C VAL A 108 9.58 2.17 17.50
N ILE A 109 10.17 1.20 16.80
CA ILE A 109 10.36 1.24 15.34
C ILE A 109 9.49 0.15 14.68
N SER A 110 8.27 0.53 14.34
CA SER A 110 7.18 -0.35 13.90
C SER A 110 7.24 -0.66 12.40
N THR A 111 8.26 -1.41 11.96
CA THR A 111 8.37 -1.90 10.57
C THR A 111 7.55 -3.16 10.30
N ASP A 112 7.15 -3.91 11.33
CA ASP A 112 6.24 -5.06 11.22
C ASP A 112 4.82 -4.57 10.94
N TYR A 113 4.55 -4.28 9.66
CA TYR A 113 3.32 -3.63 9.22
C TYR A 113 2.11 -4.57 9.11
N ARG A 114 2.30 -5.87 9.39
CA ARG A 114 1.25 -6.90 9.35
C ARG A 114 0.62 -7.14 10.73
N ASP A 115 1.38 -6.96 11.81
CA ASP A 115 0.84 -7.03 13.17
C ASP A 115 0.33 -5.66 13.64
N LEU A 116 -1.00 -5.48 13.60
CA LEU A 116 -1.64 -4.23 14.00
C LEU A 116 -1.45 -3.89 15.49
N ARG A 117 -1.08 -4.84 16.35
CA ARG A 117 -0.72 -4.57 17.76
C ARG A 117 0.54 -3.70 17.88
N LYS A 118 1.38 -3.70 16.84
CA LYS A 118 2.69 -3.00 16.77
C LYS A 118 2.61 -1.67 16.03
N ALA A 119 1.51 -1.37 15.34
CA ALA A 119 1.32 -0.13 14.58
C ALA A 119 1.29 1.11 15.49
N ALA A 120 1.82 2.24 15.04
CA ALA A 120 2.06 3.39 15.93
C ALA A 120 0.84 4.30 16.19
N TYR A 121 -0.23 4.21 15.41
CA TYR A 121 -1.42 5.08 15.55
C TYR A 121 -2.43 4.58 16.59
N GLN A 122 -1.98 4.31 17.81
CA GLN A 122 -2.80 3.89 18.96
C GLN A 122 -2.16 4.31 20.30
N GLU A 123 -2.95 4.40 21.38
CA GLU A 123 -2.46 4.83 22.70
C GLU A 123 -1.55 3.80 23.38
N TYR A 124 -1.79 2.51 23.15
CA TYR A 124 -1.06 1.40 23.75
C TYR A 124 -0.60 0.42 22.66
N VAL A 125 0.71 0.29 22.50
CA VAL A 125 1.37 -0.49 21.46
C VAL A 125 2.15 -1.64 22.11
N VAL A 126 1.97 -2.86 21.59
CA VAL A 126 2.88 -3.97 21.91
C VAL A 126 4.07 -3.89 20.97
N THR A 127 5.28 -4.14 21.46
CA THR A 127 6.46 -4.25 20.60
C THR A 127 7.45 -5.28 21.12
N SER A 128 8.18 -5.90 20.19
CA SER A 128 9.36 -6.70 20.50
C SER A 128 10.48 -5.79 21.01
N ASP A 129 11.14 -6.16 22.09
CA ASP A 129 12.17 -5.31 22.71
C ASP A 129 13.42 -5.10 21.84
N PHE A 130 13.72 -6.04 20.94
CA PHE A 130 14.70 -5.88 19.86
C PHE A 130 14.27 -4.87 18.77
N ASN A 131 13.08 -4.27 18.85
CA ASN A 131 12.61 -3.20 17.96
C ASN A 131 12.32 -1.86 18.66
N ALA A 132 12.72 -1.69 19.93
CA ALA A 132 12.42 -0.48 20.72
C ALA A 132 13.64 0.09 21.47
N ALA A 133 14.36 1.05 20.87
CA ALA A 133 15.54 1.69 21.46
C ALA A 133 15.16 2.64 22.61
N ARG A 134 15.87 2.61 23.74
CA ARG A 134 15.71 3.59 24.83
C ARG A 134 16.15 4.99 24.38
N ILE A 135 15.42 6.01 24.79
CA ILE A 135 15.79 7.42 24.60
C ILE A 135 16.62 7.88 25.81
N PRO A 136 17.89 8.27 25.63
CA PRO A 136 18.73 8.75 26.73
C PRO A 136 18.37 10.20 27.13
N PRO A 137 18.62 10.64 28.37
CA PRO A 137 18.13 11.92 28.89
C PRO A 137 18.64 13.20 28.20
N ASN A 138 19.67 13.09 27.34
CA ASN A 138 20.19 14.18 26.52
C ASN A 138 19.38 14.41 25.23
N VAL A 139 18.45 13.52 24.88
CA VAL A 139 17.59 13.60 23.68
C VAL A 139 16.14 13.85 24.11
N SER A 140 15.49 14.91 23.59
CA SER A 140 14.09 15.16 23.93
C SER A 140 13.17 14.09 23.30
N PRO A 141 12.07 13.68 23.95
CA PRO A 141 11.20 12.61 23.44
C PRO A 141 10.61 12.93 22.05
N ARG A 142 10.27 14.19 21.81
CA ARG A 142 9.87 14.74 20.51
C ARG A 142 10.98 14.58 19.46
N ALA A 143 12.23 14.86 19.78
CA ALA A 143 13.36 14.64 18.88
C ALA A 143 13.60 13.14 18.62
N GLY A 144 13.47 12.28 19.64
CA GLY A 144 13.56 10.82 19.49
C GLY A 144 12.59 10.26 18.44
N ALA A 145 11.36 10.79 18.39
CA ALA A 145 10.31 10.41 17.42
C ALA A 145 10.59 10.87 15.96
N THR A 146 11.81 11.33 15.65
CA THR A 146 12.22 11.68 14.28
C THR A 146 13.10 10.63 13.60
N LEU A 147 13.65 9.68 14.38
CA LEU A 147 14.72 8.75 13.98
C LEU A 147 14.24 7.47 13.29
N GLY A 148 13.16 6.86 13.78
CA GLY A 148 12.88 5.42 13.76
C GLY A 148 13.19 4.68 12.46
N VAL A 149 12.28 4.69 11.49
CA VAL A 149 12.47 3.91 10.25
C VAL A 149 13.58 4.50 9.37
N ALA A 150 13.86 5.80 9.50
CA ALA A 150 14.95 6.45 8.76
C ALA A 150 16.34 5.95 9.21
N PHE A 151 16.52 5.68 10.50
CA PHE A 151 17.74 5.07 11.05
C PHE A 151 17.92 3.65 10.54
N VAL A 152 16.88 2.80 10.64
CA VAL A 152 16.94 1.41 10.17
C VAL A 152 17.23 1.35 8.66
N ALA A 153 16.59 2.22 7.86
CA ALA A 153 16.85 2.33 6.44
C ALA A 153 18.30 2.75 6.13
N ALA A 154 18.83 3.75 6.83
CA ALA A 154 20.21 4.20 6.67
C ALA A 154 21.22 3.12 7.08
N ALA A 155 21.05 2.53 8.25
CA ALA A 155 21.96 1.53 8.80
C ALA A 155 22.00 0.25 7.96
N LEU A 156 20.84 -0.26 7.49
CA LEU A 156 20.81 -1.44 6.60
C LEU A 156 21.38 -1.14 5.21
N SER A 157 21.17 0.07 4.67
CA SER A 157 21.79 0.48 3.39
C SER A 157 23.31 0.44 3.46
N LEU A 158 23.89 0.88 4.58
CA LEU A 158 25.35 0.88 4.79
C LEU A 158 25.87 -0.52 5.18
N ALA A 159 25.34 -1.12 6.24
CA ALA A 159 25.92 -2.34 6.82
C ALA A 159 25.59 -3.63 6.05
N VAL A 160 24.47 -3.69 5.32
CA VAL A 160 24.11 -4.86 4.50
C VAL A 160 24.46 -4.61 3.03
N CYS A 161 23.84 -3.61 2.38
CA CYS A 161 23.99 -3.41 0.94
C CYS A 161 25.39 -2.90 0.53
N MET A 162 26.04 -2.07 1.36
CA MET A 162 27.44 -1.66 1.17
C MET A 162 28.43 -2.47 2.03
N GLY A 163 27.94 -3.39 2.87
CA GLY A 163 28.77 -4.23 3.74
C GLY A 163 29.62 -3.47 4.76
N VAL A 164 29.26 -2.26 5.17
CA VAL A 164 30.02 -1.49 6.18
C VAL A 164 30.07 -2.25 7.51
N ASP A 165 31.27 -2.35 8.09
CA ASP A 165 31.48 -2.89 9.44
C ASP A 165 31.52 -1.73 10.45
N PHE A 166 30.60 -1.75 11.42
CA PHE A 166 30.51 -0.74 12.48
C PHE A 166 31.15 -1.18 13.80
N SER A 167 31.87 -2.30 13.85
CA SER A 167 32.52 -2.82 15.08
C SER A 167 33.45 -1.80 15.74
N ASN A 168 34.15 -0.98 14.95
CA ASN A 168 35.04 0.08 15.45
C ASN A 168 34.30 1.36 15.92
N VAL A 169 32.97 1.42 15.81
CA VAL A 169 32.14 2.60 16.13
C VAL A 169 31.27 2.28 17.35
N LEU A 170 31.82 2.48 18.55
CA LEU A 170 31.17 2.16 19.84
C LEU A 170 30.66 0.72 19.93
N ASP A 171 31.49 -0.27 19.56
CA ASP A 171 31.16 -1.70 19.50
C ASP A 171 29.83 -1.93 18.73
N GLY A 172 29.75 -1.34 17.54
CA GLY A 172 28.62 -1.45 16.63
C GLY A 172 28.57 -2.78 15.85
N PRO A 173 27.55 -2.99 15.02
CA PRO A 173 27.32 -4.29 14.39
C PRO A 173 28.02 -4.48 13.04
N ASP A 174 28.66 -5.63 12.84
CA ASP A 174 28.81 -6.24 11.51
C ASP A 174 27.52 -7.02 11.16
N LEU A 175 26.51 -6.33 10.63
CA LEU A 175 25.23 -6.95 10.26
C LEU A 175 25.39 -8.01 9.16
N LEU A 176 26.38 -7.89 8.29
CA LEU A 176 26.61 -8.86 7.22
C LEU A 176 27.15 -10.19 7.78
N SER A 177 28.01 -10.14 8.80
CA SER A 177 28.43 -11.34 9.54
C SER A 177 27.29 -11.92 10.40
N ILE A 178 26.47 -11.08 11.04
CA ILE A 178 25.30 -11.54 11.80
C ILE A 178 24.32 -12.29 10.88
N LEU A 179 23.91 -11.69 9.76
CA LEU A 179 22.98 -12.29 8.78
C LEU A 179 23.51 -13.60 8.17
N ARG A 180 24.82 -13.73 7.99
CA ARG A 180 25.47 -14.97 7.49
C ARG A 180 25.70 -16.04 8.55
N SER A 181 25.61 -15.69 9.84
CA SER A 181 25.64 -16.66 10.95
C SER A 181 24.26 -17.28 11.24
N VAL A 182 23.19 -16.60 10.84
CA VAL A 182 21.79 -17.02 10.99
C VAL A 182 21.43 -18.08 9.92
N PRO A 183 20.66 -19.14 10.24
CA PRO A 183 20.28 -20.17 9.26
C PRO A 183 19.52 -19.57 8.07
N PRO A 184 19.95 -19.81 6.81
CA PRO A 184 19.35 -19.20 5.61
C PRO A 184 17.83 -19.34 5.51
N GLU A 185 17.27 -20.46 5.96
CA GLU A 185 15.84 -20.76 5.98
C GLU A 185 15.03 -19.80 6.88
N SER A 186 15.66 -19.20 7.89
CA SER A 186 15.04 -18.21 8.79
C SER A 186 15.15 -16.76 8.27
N LEU A 187 15.87 -16.52 7.17
CA LEU A 187 15.82 -15.25 6.45
C LEU A 187 14.61 -15.25 5.48
N PRO A 188 13.83 -14.16 5.39
CA PRO A 188 12.70 -14.06 4.47
C PRO A 188 13.10 -14.30 3.01
N GLN A 189 12.27 -15.04 2.27
CA GLN A 189 12.64 -15.56 0.96
C GLN A 189 13.00 -14.48 -0.07
N ASP A 190 12.32 -13.33 -0.03
CA ASP A 190 12.51 -12.22 -0.96
C ASP A 190 13.82 -11.44 -0.73
N ILE A 191 14.35 -11.40 0.51
CA ILE A 191 15.58 -10.68 0.86
C ILE A 191 16.79 -11.58 1.10
N ARG A 192 16.59 -12.91 1.14
CA ARG A 192 17.65 -13.90 1.42
C ARG A 192 18.86 -13.76 0.50
N ALA A 193 18.63 -13.46 -0.79
CA ALA A 193 19.69 -13.29 -1.77
C ALA A 193 20.55 -12.03 -1.50
N GLU A 194 19.93 -10.91 -1.15
CA GLU A 194 20.61 -9.68 -0.73
C GLU A 194 21.46 -9.95 0.53
N CYS A 195 20.84 -10.52 1.58
CA CYS A 195 21.46 -10.70 2.89
C CYS A 195 22.66 -11.66 2.89
N LEU A 196 22.64 -12.70 2.05
CA LEU A 196 23.70 -13.69 1.99
C LEU A 196 24.73 -13.41 0.89
N SER A 197 24.29 -12.86 -0.25
CA SER A 197 25.06 -12.82 -1.51
C SER A 197 25.03 -11.49 -2.26
N GLY A 198 24.35 -10.46 -1.76
CA GLY A 198 24.29 -9.14 -2.42
C GLY A 198 25.64 -8.44 -2.55
N ILE A 199 26.55 -8.65 -1.59
CA ILE A 199 27.92 -8.10 -1.62
C ILE A 199 28.95 -9.09 -1.07
N GLY A 200 30.06 -9.30 -1.79
CA GLY A 200 31.15 -10.17 -1.39
C GLY A 200 32.08 -9.54 -0.33
N ASN A 201 32.79 -10.38 0.43
CA ASN A 201 33.69 -9.92 1.50
C ASN A 201 34.83 -9.00 1.00
N HIS A 202 35.21 -9.11 -0.28
CA HIS A 202 36.23 -8.28 -0.92
C HIS A 202 35.67 -7.00 -1.56
N GLU A 203 34.34 -6.85 -1.57
CA GLU A 203 33.61 -5.73 -2.18
C GLU A 203 33.02 -4.78 -1.11
N ARG A 204 33.11 -5.13 0.18
CA ARG A 204 32.68 -4.31 1.33
C ARG A 204 33.26 -2.88 1.25
N ALA A 205 32.49 -1.90 1.70
CA ALA A 205 32.95 -0.53 1.89
C ALA A 205 33.93 -0.43 3.07
N THR A 206 34.96 0.41 2.91
CA THR A 206 36.05 0.60 3.88
C THR A 206 36.36 2.09 4.07
N ALA A 207 36.98 2.46 5.19
CA ALA A 207 37.30 3.85 5.49
C ALA A 207 38.09 4.51 4.33
N GLY A 208 37.60 5.65 3.85
CA GLY A 208 38.15 6.36 2.69
C GLY A 208 37.46 6.08 1.35
N ASP A 209 36.62 5.05 1.23
CA ASP A 209 35.73 4.83 0.08
C ASP A 209 34.71 5.97 -0.08
N TRP A 210 34.24 6.18 -1.31
CA TRP A 210 33.24 7.19 -1.64
C TRP A 210 31.82 6.60 -1.80
N VAL A 211 30.84 7.28 -1.19
CA VAL A 211 29.40 7.07 -1.43
C VAL A 211 28.73 8.36 -1.93
N VAL A 212 27.89 8.24 -2.95
CA VAL A 212 27.03 9.34 -3.43
C VAL A 212 25.60 9.11 -2.95
N ILE A 213 25.06 10.05 -2.17
CA ILE A 213 23.68 10.00 -1.65
C ILE A 213 22.82 11.02 -2.40
N TRP A 214 21.83 10.53 -3.17
CA TRP A 214 20.86 11.37 -3.89
C TRP A 214 19.57 11.54 -3.09
N GLY A 215 19.02 12.76 -3.10
CA GLY A 215 17.90 13.15 -2.24
C GLY A 215 18.36 13.61 -0.87
N GLY A 216 19.51 14.28 -0.79
CA GLY A 216 20.24 14.64 0.44
C GLY A 216 19.49 15.42 1.54
N SER A 217 18.26 15.84 1.28
CA SER A 217 17.35 16.48 2.25
C SER A 217 16.34 15.50 2.87
N SER A 218 16.42 14.20 2.58
CA SER A 218 15.56 13.17 3.18
C SER A 218 16.07 12.76 4.58
N THR A 219 15.16 12.26 5.42
CA THR A 219 15.49 11.78 6.78
C THR A 219 16.51 10.65 6.76
N SER A 220 16.37 9.70 5.82
CA SER A 220 17.29 8.58 5.65
C SER A 220 18.64 9.03 5.08
N ALA A 221 18.67 10.03 4.19
CA ALA A 221 19.93 10.62 3.73
C ALA A 221 20.68 11.33 4.86
N ASN A 222 19.98 12.09 5.71
CA ASN A 222 20.56 12.72 6.91
C ASN A 222 21.27 11.67 7.78
N LEU A 223 20.57 10.60 8.18
CA LEU A 223 21.15 9.56 9.04
C LEU A 223 22.23 8.73 8.32
N ALA A 224 22.10 8.50 7.01
CA ALA A 224 23.13 7.84 6.22
C ALA A 224 24.42 8.68 6.11
N VAL A 225 24.33 10.03 6.00
CA VAL A 225 25.51 10.91 6.08
C VAL A 225 26.21 10.76 7.42
N GLN A 226 25.46 10.77 8.54
CA GLN A 226 26.03 10.63 9.88
C GLN A 226 26.77 9.30 10.04
N LEU A 227 26.09 8.18 9.76
CA LEU A 227 26.66 6.85 9.92
C LEU A 227 27.82 6.58 8.95
N ALA A 228 27.74 7.05 7.69
CA ALA A 228 28.83 6.91 6.73
C ALA A 228 30.10 7.65 7.18
N ARG A 229 29.97 8.86 7.73
CA ARG A 229 31.11 9.62 8.29
C ARG A 229 31.72 8.92 9.51
N LEU A 230 30.91 8.30 10.38
CA LEU A 230 31.40 7.51 11.53
C LEU A 230 32.19 6.26 11.09
N ALA A 231 31.82 5.64 9.97
CA ALA A 231 32.59 4.56 9.34
C ALA A 231 33.81 5.06 8.51
N GLY A 232 34.13 6.36 8.56
CA GLY A 232 35.24 6.95 7.81
C GLY A 232 35.03 7.02 6.29
N LEU A 233 33.80 6.84 5.80
CA LEU A 233 33.49 6.99 4.37
C LEU A 233 33.45 8.48 3.97
N LYS A 234 33.77 8.75 2.71
CA LYS A 234 33.65 10.09 2.11
C LYS A 234 32.29 10.22 1.43
N VAL A 235 31.59 11.31 1.70
CA VAL A 235 30.20 11.47 1.29
C VAL A 235 30.05 12.59 0.26
N VAL A 236 29.51 12.24 -0.91
CA VAL A 236 28.91 13.20 -1.84
C VAL A 236 27.42 13.26 -1.59
N THR A 237 26.85 14.45 -1.43
CA THR A 237 25.39 14.63 -1.28
C THR A 237 24.83 15.42 -2.44
N VAL A 238 23.87 14.83 -3.17
CA VAL A 238 23.14 15.48 -4.27
C VAL A 238 21.78 15.95 -3.77
N VAL A 239 21.53 17.25 -3.86
CA VAL A 239 20.34 17.91 -3.30
C VAL A 239 20.03 19.20 -4.06
N ASP A 240 18.79 19.68 -3.97
CA ASP A 240 18.41 21.02 -4.40
C ASP A 240 19.19 22.07 -3.57
N LYS A 241 20.22 22.69 -4.17
CA LYS A 241 21.07 23.66 -3.46
C LYS A 241 20.34 24.95 -3.12
N LEU A 242 19.37 25.36 -3.93
CA LEU A 242 18.58 26.58 -3.69
C LEU A 242 17.72 26.45 -2.44
N ARG A 243 17.18 25.26 -2.17
CA ARG A 243 16.34 24.98 -0.99
C ARG A 243 17.10 24.53 0.25
N HIS A 244 18.18 23.76 0.09
CA HIS A 244 18.83 23.07 1.21
C HIS A 244 20.35 23.25 1.30
N GLY A 245 20.99 23.84 0.28
CA GLY A 245 22.45 23.90 0.17
C GLY A 245 23.11 24.73 1.26
N LEU A 246 22.56 25.91 1.61
CA LEU A 246 23.10 26.75 2.68
C LEU A 246 23.01 26.07 4.05
N ARG A 247 21.87 25.43 4.37
CA ARG A 247 21.68 24.70 5.63
C ARG A 247 22.67 23.55 5.74
N LEU A 248 22.78 22.70 4.71
CA LEU A 248 23.65 21.51 4.74
C LEU A 248 25.15 21.85 4.70
N SER A 249 25.57 22.90 4.00
CA SER A 249 27.00 23.31 3.96
C SER A 249 27.49 23.97 5.26
N ASN A 250 26.58 24.59 6.02
CA ASN A 250 26.87 25.18 7.33
C ASN A 250 26.64 24.21 8.52
N HIS A 251 25.98 23.07 8.31
CA HIS A 251 25.66 22.13 9.39
C HIS A 251 26.92 21.40 9.87
N THR A 252 27.24 21.52 11.16
CA THR A 252 28.40 20.87 11.80
C THR A 252 28.48 19.37 11.52
N VAL A 253 27.39 18.64 11.80
CA VAL A 253 27.27 17.19 11.61
C VAL A 253 26.97 16.76 10.16
N LEU A 254 26.04 17.42 9.45
CA LEU A 254 25.52 16.95 8.17
C LEU A 254 26.28 17.45 6.92
N ARG A 255 27.39 18.17 7.09
CA ARG A 255 28.19 18.67 5.98
C ARG A 255 28.85 17.51 5.22
N PRO A 256 28.57 17.34 3.91
CA PRO A 256 29.26 16.37 3.08
C PRO A 256 30.65 16.88 2.68
N ASP A 257 31.49 15.97 2.20
CA ASP A 257 32.81 16.30 1.67
C ASP A 257 32.68 16.92 0.25
N LEU A 258 31.61 16.57 -0.47
CA LEU A 258 31.19 17.25 -1.71
C LEU A 258 29.66 17.45 -1.75
N LEU A 259 29.22 18.70 -1.94
CA LEU A 259 27.81 19.04 -2.12
C LEU A 259 27.53 19.32 -3.60
N VAL A 260 26.62 18.57 -4.21
CA VAL A 260 26.25 18.64 -5.64
C VAL A 260 24.80 19.09 -5.78
N ASP A 261 24.49 19.88 -6.82
CA ASP A 261 23.14 20.38 -7.06
C ASP A 261 22.34 19.39 -7.91
N SER A 262 21.08 19.13 -7.54
CA SER A 262 20.21 18.20 -8.27
C SER A 262 19.37 18.87 -9.37
N HIS A 263 19.47 20.19 -9.56
CA HIS A 263 18.67 20.92 -10.54
C HIS A 263 19.03 20.59 -12.00
N ASP A 264 20.30 20.25 -12.26
CA ASP A 264 20.81 19.77 -13.54
C ASP A 264 21.43 18.38 -13.33
N PRO A 265 20.68 17.28 -13.55
CA PRO A 265 21.17 15.93 -13.28
C PRO A 265 22.36 15.51 -14.16
N ALA A 266 22.49 16.06 -15.37
CA ALA A 266 23.62 15.76 -16.25
C ALA A 266 24.91 16.40 -15.69
N ARG A 267 24.85 17.69 -15.37
CA ARG A 267 25.96 18.39 -14.70
C ARG A 267 26.26 17.83 -13.31
N ALA A 268 25.27 17.30 -12.59
CA ALA A 268 25.50 16.61 -11.33
C ALA A 268 26.38 15.36 -11.53
N ILE A 269 26.06 14.53 -12.53
CA ILE A 269 26.86 13.37 -12.94
C ILE A 269 28.28 13.80 -13.32
N ASP A 270 28.43 14.87 -14.12
CA ASP A 270 29.75 15.36 -14.55
C ASP A 270 30.59 15.86 -13.37
N ILE A 271 29.99 16.56 -12.40
CA ILE A 271 30.67 17.00 -11.16
C ILE A 271 31.09 15.78 -10.33
N ILE A 272 30.23 14.77 -10.18
CA ILE A 272 30.55 13.53 -9.46
C ILE A 272 31.73 12.81 -10.15
N ARG A 273 31.67 12.63 -11.47
CA ARG A 273 32.72 12.01 -12.28
C ARG A 273 34.04 12.80 -12.25
N ALA A 274 34.00 14.13 -12.21
CA ALA A 274 35.20 14.97 -12.17
C ALA A 274 35.90 14.98 -10.80
N ASN A 275 35.17 14.76 -9.70
CA ASN A 275 35.73 14.84 -8.33
C ASN A 275 35.96 13.46 -7.68
N VAL A 276 35.24 12.42 -8.11
CA VAL A 276 35.35 11.05 -7.58
C VAL A 276 35.75 10.05 -8.66
N GLY A 277 35.21 10.21 -9.87
CA GLY A 277 35.65 9.47 -11.06
C GLY A 277 35.63 7.95 -10.90
N LYS A 278 36.78 7.32 -11.13
CA LYS A 278 36.93 5.86 -11.09
C LYS A 278 36.73 5.27 -9.68
N ASP A 279 37.02 6.06 -8.64
CA ASP A 279 36.98 5.62 -7.24
C ASP A 279 35.53 5.57 -6.68
N LEU A 280 34.54 5.98 -7.47
CA LEU A 280 33.13 5.88 -7.10
C LEU A 280 32.65 4.42 -7.20
N ARG A 281 32.51 3.77 -6.03
CA ARG A 281 31.98 2.40 -5.89
C ARG A 281 30.51 2.35 -5.46
N PHE A 282 30.05 3.26 -4.61
CA PHE A 282 28.74 3.16 -3.95
C PHE A 282 27.83 4.37 -4.25
N ALA A 283 26.54 4.12 -4.48
CA ALA A 283 25.54 5.17 -4.60
C ALA A 283 24.20 4.77 -3.96
N LEU A 284 23.59 5.69 -3.20
CA LEU A 284 22.33 5.50 -2.47
C LEU A 284 21.29 6.51 -2.95
N ASP A 285 20.18 6.02 -3.51
CA ASP A 285 19.00 6.83 -3.82
C ASP A 285 17.99 6.83 -2.66
N THR A 286 17.52 8.02 -2.28
CA THR A 286 16.45 8.23 -1.27
C THR A 286 15.26 9.04 -1.82
N SER A 287 15.10 9.06 -3.15
CA SER A 287 14.22 9.99 -3.89
C SER A 287 13.25 9.26 -4.83
N GLY A 288 13.76 8.35 -5.69
CA GLY A 288 12.96 7.51 -6.57
C GLY A 288 13.73 6.90 -7.76
N ARG A 289 13.04 6.03 -8.50
CA ARG A 289 13.52 5.30 -9.69
C ARG A 289 14.25 6.17 -10.74
N GLU A 290 13.83 7.42 -10.95
CA GLU A 290 14.48 8.32 -11.92
C GLU A 290 15.87 8.76 -11.43
N SER A 291 16.00 9.17 -10.16
CA SER A 291 17.27 9.58 -9.57
C SER A 291 18.23 8.42 -9.33
N ALA A 292 17.72 7.21 -9.09
CA ALA A 292 18.54 5.99 -9.18
C ALA A 292 19.09 5.78 -10.61
N GLY A 293 18.36 6.18 -11.66
CA GLY A 293 18.83 6.19 -13.05
C GLY A 293 19.93 7.24 -13.32
N TRP A 294 19.85 8.41 -12.70
CA TRP A 294 20.92 9.42 -12.74
C TRP A 294 22.17 8.93 -11.98
N LEU A 295 22.02 8.24 -10.84
CA LEU A 295 23.14 7.60 -10.14
C LEU A 295 23.78 6.44 -10.92
N LEU A 296 22.99 5.62 -11.62
CA LEU A 296 23.51 4.58 -12.52
C LEU A 296 24.45 5.15 -13.59
N ARG A 297 24.10 6.31 -14.16
CA ARG A 297 24.94 7.06 -15.09
C ARG A 297 26.21 7.64 -14.45
N ALA A 298 26.19 7.97 -13.15
CA ALA A 298 27.40 8.38 -12.42
C ALA A 298 28.34 7.19 -12.15
N LEU A 299 27.80 6.01 -11.83
CA LEU A 299 28.57 4.79 -11.60
C LEU A 299 29.21 4.25 -12.89
N THR A 300 28.46 4.23 -13.99
CA THR A 300 28.91 3.69 -15.29
C THR A 300 29.85 4.64 -16.04
N PRO A 301 30.76 4.11 -16.89
CA PRO A 301 31.64 4.93 -17.74
C PRO A 301 30.87 5.82 -18.73
N SER A 302 31.55 6.83 -19.28
CA SER A 302 31.01 7.62 -20.38
C SER A 302 31.18 6.87 -21.70
N GLN A 303 30.13 6.80 -22.53
CA GLN A 303 30.20 6.24 -23.88
C GLN A 303 30.70 7.27 -24.91
N ASP A 304 31.80 7.94 -24.58
CA ASP A 304 32.46 8.91 -25.47
C ASP A 304 33.25 8.19 -26.55
N THR A 305 32.56 7.80 -27.62
CA THR A 305 33.11 7.10 -28.81
C THR A 305 34.19 7.89 -29.56
N ASN A 306 34.43 9.15 -29.21
CA ASN A 306 35.44 10.04 -29.79
C ASN A 306 36.63 10.32 -28.85
N ALA A 307 36.69 9.70 -27.67
CA ALA A 307 37.87 9.83 -26.80
C ALA A 307 39.07 9.08 -27.43
N PRO A 308 40.28 9.67 -27.48
CA PRO A 308 41.46 8.96 -27.94
C PRO A 308 41.76 7.78 -27.01
N PRO A 309 42.22 6.62 -27.53
CA PRO A 309 42.47 5.45 -26.70
C PRO A 309 43.53 5.78 -25.64
N SER A 310 43.14 5.66 -24.38
CA SER A 310 44.09 5.75 -23.26
C SER A 310 45.10 4.59 -23.36
N PRO A 311 46.35 4.78 -22.90
CA PRO A 311 47.32 3.68 -22.84
C PRO A 311 46.71 2.49 -22.08
N PRO A 312 46.92 1.24 -22.55
CA PRO A 312 46.40 0.08 -21.85
C PRO A 312 47.00 0.01 -20.44
N ASP A 313 46.14 -0.04 -19.42
CA ASP A 313 46.56 -0.23 -18.04
C ASP A 313 47.44 -1.49 -17.94
N THR A 314 48.57 -1.39 -17.23
CA THR A 314 49.41 -2.56 -16.94
C THR A 314 48.58 -3.64 -16.26
N PRO A 315 48.57 -4.89 -16.75
CA PRO A 315 47.66 -5.92 -16.27
C PRO A 315 47.95 -6.27 -14.81
N ARG A 316 47.14 -5.71 -13.91
CA ARG A 316 47.01 -6.16 -12.52
C ARG A 316 46.02 -7.32 -12.49
N ASN A 317 46.34 -8.35 -11.73
CA ASN A 317 45.40 -9.44 -11.40
C ASN A 317 44.36 -8.97 -10.37
N SER A 318 43.64 -7.88 -10.68
CA SER A 318 42.53 -7.35 -9.91
C SER A 318 41.22 -7.86 -10.48
N VAL A 319 40.39 -8.50 -9.65
CA VAL A 319 39.00 -8.85 -9.97
C VAL A 319 38.25 -7.58 -10.39
N PRO A 320 37.39 -7.62 -11.43
CA PRO A 320 36.57 -6.46 -11.80
C PRO A 320 35.78 -5.95 -10.59
N THR A 321 36.00 -4.69 -10.22
CA THR A 321 35.39 -4.11 -9.03
C THR A 321 33.95 -3.74 -9.33
N VAL A 322 33.00 -4.53 -8.82
CA VAL A 322 31.57 -4.25 -8.93
C VAL A 322 31.26 -2.91 -8.25
N LYS A 323 30.30 -2.19 -8.83
CA LYS A 323 29.75 -0.95 -8.26
C LYS A 323 28.34 -1.20 -7.74
N HIS A 324 27.93 -0.51 -6.69
CA HIS A 324 26.72 -0.83 -5.96
C HIS A 324 25.74 0.35 -5.98
N LEU A 325 24.54 0.13 -6.53
CA LEU A 325 23.44 1.08 -6.55
C LEU A 325 22.33 0.63 -5.59
N ILE A 326 22.18 1.33 -4.47
CA ILE A 326 21.21 1.06 -3.42
C ILE A 326 19.99 1.97 -3.66
N GLY A 327 18.80 1.39 -3.82
CA GLY A 327 17.57 2.14 -4.08
C GLY A 327 16.55 2.00 -2.95
N LEU A 328 16.48 2.99 -2.04
CA LEU A 328 15.52 2.97 -0.92
C LEU A 328 14.07 3.17 -1.37
N THR A 329 13.86 3.90 -2.47
CA THR A 329 12.54 4.30 -3.00
C THR A 329 12.32 3.85 -4.44
N GLY A 330 13.11 2.88 -4.92
CA GLY A 330 12.99 2.26 -6.23
C GLY A 330 14.26 2.34 -7.07
N LEU A 331 14.45 1.32 -7.91
CA LEU A 331 15.58 1.13 -8.81
C LEU A 331 15.14 1.28 -10.29
N PRO A 332 16.09 1.47 -11.23
CA PRO A 332 15.79 1.46 -12.66
C PRO A 332 15.16 0.13 -13.10
N LYS A 333 14.16 0.18 -14.01
CA LYS A 333 13.44 -1.00 -14.52
C LYS A 333 14.35 -1.97 -15.30
N LYS A 334 15.33 -1.45 -16.04
CA LYS A 334 16.28 -2.25 -16.82
C LYS A 334 17.24 -2.97 -15.88
N GLN A 335 17.48 -4.25 -16.15
CA GLN A 335 18.46 -5.09 -15.45
C GLN A 335 19.81 -4.37 -15.30
N ALA A 336 20.47 -4.58 -14.16
CA ALA A 336 21.73 -3.93 -13.85
C ALA A 336 22.81 -4.29 -14.89
N PRO A 337 23.60 -3.32 -15.39
CA PRO A 337 24.75 -3.60 -16.24
C PRO A 337 25.78 -4.51 -15.54
N GLU A 338 26.53 -5.31 -16.29
CA GLU A 338 27.44 -6.35 -15.78
C GLU A 338 28.44 -5.89 -14.69
N ALA A 339 28.85 -4.62 -14.70
CA ALA A 339 29.75 -4.02 -13.69
C ALA A 339 29.02 -3.33 -12.51
N VAL A 340 27.70 -3.48 -12.37
CA VAL A 340 26.87 -2.81 -11.36
C VAL A 340 25.90 -3.81 -10.70
N ALA A 341 25.94 -3.90 -9.37
CA ALA A 341 24.90 -4.53 -8.56
C ALA A 341 23.80 -3.53 -8.20
N TYR A 342 22.55 -4.00 -8.20
CA TYR A 342 21.40 -3.26 -7.66
C TYR A 342 21.01 -3.85 -6.30
N HIS A 343 20.73 -2.99 -5.32
CA HIS A 343 20.37 -3.40 -3.97
C HIS A 343 19.02 -2.81 -3.54
N THR A 344 18.14 -3.70 -3.09
CA THR A 344 16.87 -3.36 -2.44
C THR A 344 17.07 -3.48 -0.94
N VAL A 345 16.94 -2.37 -0.19
CA VAL A 345 17.28 -2.35 1.24
C VAL A 345 16.40 -3.34 2.02
N PRO A 346 16.96 -4.34 2.72
CA PRO A 346 16.21 -5.49 3.22
C PRO A 346 15.50 -5.23 4.56
N ILE A 347 14.70 -4.17 4.66
CA ILE A 347 14.08 -3.64 5.90
C ILE A 347 13.42 -4.70 6.79
N LYS A 348 12.86 -5.76 6.19
CA LYS A 348 12.28 -6.92 6.88
C LYS A 348 13.21 -7.56 7.92
N VAL A 349 14.54 -7.63 7.70
CA VAL A 349 15.46 -8.25 8.68
C VAL A 349 15.44 -7.59 10.05
N PHE A 350 15.09 -6.30 10.15
CA PHE A 350 15.04 -5.61 11.44
C PHE A 350 13.98 -6.19 12.38
N HIS A 351 12.83 -6.63 11.86
CA HIS A 351 11.74 -7.19 12.66
C HIS A 351 11.59 -8.72 12.56
N GLU A 352 12.06 -9.33 11.47
CA GLU A 352 12.03 -10.79 11.28
C GLU A 352 13.29 -11.51 11.81
N VAL A 353 14.41 -10.80 12.06
CA VAL A 353 15.65 -11.37 12.61
C VAL A 353 16.03 -10.67 13.93
N PRO A 354 15.68 -11.24 15.11
CA PRO A 354 15.86 -10.58 16.41
C PRO A 354 17.28 -10.08 16.68
N ALA A 355 18.31 -10.84 16.28
CA ALA A 355 19.71 -10.46 16.45
C ALA A 355 20.11 -9.20 15.66
N VAL A 356 19.48 -8.93 14.51
CA VAL A 356 19.71 -7.72 13.71
C VAL A 356 18.96 -6.53 14.30
N GLY A 357 17.72 -6.74 14.76
CA GLY A 357 16.96 -5.74 15.50
C GLY A 357 17.70 -5.29 16.75
N GLU A 358 18.06 -6.23 17.63
CA GLU A 358 18.68 -5.96 18.93
C GLU A 358 20.03 -5.24 18.77
N ALA A 359 20.88 -5.70 17.85
CA ALA A 359 22.17 -5.08 17.60
C ALA A 359 22.02 -3.64 17.05
N LEU A 360 21.00 -3.36 16.23
CA LEU A 360 20.72 -2.00 15.76
C LEU A 360 20.16 -1.08 16.85
N VAL A 361 19.20 -1.52 17.67
CA VAL A 361 18.60 -0.67 18.71
C VAL A 361 19.55 -0.42 19.89
N THR A 362 20.35 -1.41 20.30
CA THR A 362 21.35 -1.25 21.37
C THR A 362 22.58 -0.44 20.91
N TRP A 363 22.88 -0.42 19.61
CA TRP A 363 23.85 0.51 19.04
C TRP A 363 23.29 1.93 18.94
N LEU A 364 22.03 2.10 18.52
CA LEU A 364 21.36 3.41 18.51
C LEU A 364 21.33 4.06 19.90
N GLU A 365 21.03 3.30 20.97
CA GLU A 365 21.10 3.77 22.36
C GLU A 365 22.47 4.40 22.68
N ARG A 366 23.57 3.71 22.33
CA ARG A 366 24.95 4.18 22.56
C ARG A 366 25.33 5.37 21.67
N LEU A 367 24.87 5.41 20.41
CA LEU A 367 25.08 6.53 19.49
C LEU A 367 24.36 7.82 19.93
N LEU A 368 23.19 7.70 20.56
CA LEU A 368 22.43 8.83 21.10
C LEU A 368 23.02 9.30 22.44
N GLU A 369 23.39 8.38 23.34
CA GLU A 369 23.97 8.70 24.65
C GLU A 369 25.33 9.42 24.51
N SER A 370 26.16 8.97 23.56
CA SER A 370 27.43 9.63 23.19
C SER A 370 27.28 10.90 22.35
N GLY A 371 26.10 11.18 21.79
CA GLY A 371 25.86 12.28 20.86
C GLY A 371 26.51 12.13 19.48
N LEU A 372 27.05 10.96 19.13
CA LEU A 372 27.63 10.70 17.80
C LEU A 372 26.57 10.67 16.68
N VAL A 373 25.30 10.41 17.01
CA VAL A 373 24.17 10.62 16.10
C VAL A 373 23.20 11.64 16.71
N SER A 374 22.88 12.68 15.94
CA SER A 374 21.87 13.68 16.26
C SER A 374 20.53 13.36 15.57
N PRO A 375 19.38 13.46 16.27
CA PRO A 375 18.07 13.31 15.65
C PRO A 375 17.79 14.37 14.57
N PRO A 376 17.08 14.01 13.48
CA PRO A 376 16.62 14.96 12.47
C PRO A 376 15.77 16.12 13.03
N GLU A 377 15.99 17.33 12.50
CA GLU A 377 15.31 18.58 12.87
C GLU A 377 13.77 18.47 12.82
N VAL A 378 13.08 18.91 13.88
CA VAL A 378 11.61 18.97 13.95
C VAL A 378 11.11 20.28 13.34
N LEU A 379 10.42 20.20 12.21
CA LEU A 379 9.86 21.33 11.45
C LEU A 379 8.35 21.52 11.68
N GLY A 380 7.74 20.68 12.52
CA GLY A 380 6.34 20.79 12.88
C GLY A 380 5.95 19.87 14.02
N VAL A 381 5.03 20.36 14.85
CA VAL A 381 4.30 19.57 15.84
C VAL A 381 2.81 19.69 15.53
N GLU A 382 2.08 18.60 15.72
CA GLU A 382 0.61 18.55 15.67
C GLU A 382 0.08 17.89 16.95
N GLU A 383 -1.10 18.29 17.41
CA GLU A 383 -1.67 17.77 18.66
C GLU A 383 -2.82 16.78 18.41
N GLY A 384 -2.80 15.67 19.16
CA GLY A 384 -3.81 14.61 19.19
C GLY A 384 -3.84 13.69 17.97
N PHE A 385 -4.63 12.62 18.03
CA PHE A 385 -4.86 11.71 16.89
C PHE A 385 -5.40 12.46 15.64
N GLU A 386 -6.28 13.44 15.84
CA GLU A 386 -6.76 14.36 14.80
C GLU A 386 -5.63 15.18 14.12
N GLY A 387 -4.47 15.30 14.78
CA GLY A 387 -3.26 15.93 14.24
C GLY A 387 -2.53 15.10 13.19
N ILE A 388 -2.70 13.77 13.18
CA ILE A 388 -2.05 12.88 12.22
C ILE A 388 -2.48 13.24 10.79
N ASN A 389 -3.78 13.31 10.50
CA ASN A 389 -4.26 13.68 9.16
C ASN A 389 -3.74 15.06 8.72
N ARG A 390 -3.70 16.05 9.63
CA ARG A 390 -3.18 17.41 9.33
C ARG A 390 -1.69 17.36 8.99
N GLY A 391 -0.88 16.65 9.78
CA GLY A 391 0.55 16.48 9.53
C GLY A 391 0.83 15.76 8.21
N LEU A 392 0.10 14.68 7.91
CA LEU A 392 0.19 13.95 6.65
C LEU A 392 -0.19 14.81 5.44
N ASP A 393 -1.20 15.67 5.56
CA ASP A 393 -1.58 16.64 4.53
C ASP A 393 -0.48 17.70 4.27
N ARG A 394 0.14 18.22 5.33
CA ARG A 394 1.27 19.17 5.23
C ARG A 394 2.49 18.52 4.57
N MET A 395 2.76 17.24 4.87
CA MET A 395 3.78 16.46 4.17
C MET A 395 3.44 16.25 2.69
N ARG A 396 2.19 15.89 2.35
CA ARG A 396 1.75 15.67 0.96
C ARG A 396 1.84 16.92 0.10
N LYS A 397 1.53 18.10 0.67
CA LYS A 397 1.73 19.41 0.02
C LYS A 397 3.21 19.82 -0.11
N GLY A 398 4.11 19.07 0.54
CA GLY A 398 5.54 19.39 0.59
C GLY A 398 5.83 20.67 1.38
N GLU A 399 5.10 20.93 2.46
CA GLU A 399 5.40 22.02 3.41
C GLU A 399 6.56 21.63 4.32
N ILE A 400 6.69 20.35 4.64
CA ILE A 400 7.78 19.78 5.45
C ILE A 400 8.90 19.29 4.51
N ARG A 401 10.10 19.87 4.58
CA ARG A 401 11.28 19.50 3.76
C ARG A 401 12.58 19.67 4.53
N GLY A 402 13.47 18.67 4.49
CA GLY A 402 14.78 18.73 5.18
C GLY A 402 14.75 18.28 6.64
N GLY A 403 13.58 18.04 7.21
CA GLY A 403 13.34 17.64 8.60
C GLY A 403 11.98 16.95 8.75
N ARG A 404 11.49 16.83 9.97
CA ARG A 404 10.41 15.93 10.38
C ARG A 404 9.20 16.66 10.98
N ILE A 405 8.08 15.96 11.05
CA ILE A 405 6.86 16.40 11.75
C ILE A 405 6.43 15.30 12.72
N VAL A 406 6.12 15.71 13.95
CA VAL A 406 5.81 14.85 15.09
C VAL A 406 4.40 15.16 15.58
N VAL A 407 3.67 14.15 16.04
CA VAL A 407 2.36 14.34 16.70
C VAL A 407 2.54 14.10 18.20
N SER A 408 2.09 15.02 19.05
CA SER A 408 2.02 14.79 20.49
C SER A 408 0.65 14.23 20.88
N LEU A 409 0.65 13.20 21.74
CA LEU A 409 -0.57 12.66 22.36
C LEU A 409 -0.65 12.98 23.87
N ALA A 410 0.48 13.31 24.50
CA ALA A 410 0.51 13.78 25.88
C ALA A 410 0.34 15.32 25.92
N PRO A 411 -0.53 15.87 26.80
CA PRO A 411 -0.57 17.31 27.03
C PRO A 411 0.70 17.76 27.75
N GLU A 412 1.43 18.71 27.17
CA GLU A 412 2.67 19.22 27.77
C GLU A 412 2.43 20.11 28.99
N ASP A 413 3.26 19.96 30.02
CA ASP A 413 3.51 21.02 30.99
C ASP A 413 4.14 22.21 30.25
N ALA A 414 3.43 23.35 30.21
CA ALA A 414 3.71 24.49 29.33
C ALA A 414 5.06 25.19 29.53
N ALA A 415 5.89 24.74 30.47
CA ALA A 415 7.27 25.20 30.66
C ALA A 415 8.25 24.56 29.65
N ALA A 416 8.03 23.30 29.22
CA ALA A 416 8.97 22.59 28.34
C ALA A 416 8.96 23.13 26.89
N ALA A 417 7.79 23.58 26.42
CA ALA A 417 7.56 24.02 25.04
C ALA A 417 8.36 25.27 24.61
N GLN A 418 9.03 25.98 25.52
CA GLN A 418 9.80 27.20 25.19
C GLN A 418 11.31 26.96 25.00
N GLU A 419 11.90 25.86 25.49
CA GLU A 419 13.34 25.59 25.29
C GLU A 419 13.63 24.87 23.97
N ASP A 420 12.75 23.95 23.56
CA ASP A 420 12.91 23.02 22.41
C ASP A 420 13.05 23.74 21.04
N VAL A 421 12.78 25.06 20.98
CA VAL A 421 12.80 25.89 19.76
C VAL A 421 14.15 26.61 19.55
N THR A 422 15.06 26.65 20.53
CA THR A 422 16.19 27.61 20.52
C THR A 422 17.59 27.06 20.84
N ARG A 423 17.84 25.75 20.72
CA ARG A 423 19.21 25.20 20.87
C ARG A 423 20.03 25.26 19.59
N GLU A 424 21.06 26.10 19.58
CA GLU A 424 22.11 26.09 18.53
C GLU A 424 22.98 24.82 18.62
N ALA A 425 23.28 24.21 17.46
CA ALA A 425 24.13 23.02 17.34
C ALA A 425 25.64 23.39 17.34
N SER A 426 26.11 23.97 18.45
CA SER A 426 27.45 24.60 18.57
C SER A 426 28.56 23.73 19.18
N VAL A 427 28.27 22.50 19.62
CA VAL A 427 29.28 21.55 20.13
C VAL A 427 29.61 20.52 19.04
N PRO A 428 30.87 20.43 18.55
CA PRO A 428 31.27 19.38 17.62
C PRO A 428 31.48 18.04 18.36
N PRO A 429 31.15 16.89 17.76
CA PRO A 429 31.50 15.59 18.32
C PRO A 429 33.03 15.42 18.34
N THR A 430 33.56 14.85 19.43
CA THR A 430 34.98 14.46 19.52
C THR A 430 35.29 13.38 18.50
N LEU A 431 36.28 13.63 17.64
CA LEU A 431 36.84 12.61 16.76
C LEU A 431 37.48 11.50 17.61
N VAL A 432 37.27 10.25 17.20
CA VAL A 432 38.05 9.12 17.70
C VAL A 432 39.34 9.08 16.88
N ASP A 433 40.48 9.29 17.53
CA ASP A 433 41.78 9.26 16.86
C ASP A 433 42.09 7.85 16.33
N SER A 434 42.39 7.76 15.04
CA SER A 434 42.87 6.53 14.41
C SER A 434 44.34 6.26 14.77
N PRO A 435 44.77 5.00 14.92
CA PRO A 435 46.11 4.67 15.39
C PRO A 435 47.21 5.13 14.41
N MET A 436 48.18 5.88 14.93
CA MET A 436 49.42 6.20 14.22
C MET A 436 50.37 5.00 14.17
N ALA A 437 51.18 4.93 13.12
CA ALA A 437 52.22 3.92 12.94
C ALA A 437 53.50 4.24 13.75
N ASP A 438 54.42 3.27 13.81
CA ASP A 438 55.54 3.21 14.76
C ASP A 438 56.51 4.42 14.77
N GLY A 439 56.74 4.94 15.99
CA GLY A 439 58.07 4.83 16.62
C GLY A 439 59.12 5.92 16.37
N VAL A 440 59.19 6.89 17.29
CA VAL A 440 60.45 7.52 17.74
C VAL A 440 60.42 7.64 19.27
N VAL A 441 61.57 7.57 19.93
CA VAL A 441 61.76 7.58 21.39
C VAL A 441 62.27 8.94 21.87
N GLU A 442 61.75 9.46 22.99
CA GLU A 442 62.51 10.20 24.02
C GLU A 442 61.69 10.33 25.34
N GLU A 443 62.28 10.88 26.40
CA GLU A 443 62.01 10.48 27.81
C GLU A 443 60.94 11.29 28.59
N GLU A 444 60.26 10.65 29.56
CA GLU A 444 59.47 11.28 30.63
C GLU A 444 60.35 11.91 31.72
N PRO A 445 59.79 12.82 32.54
CA PRO A 445 59.79 12.51 33.97
C PRO A 445 58.42 12.67 34.69
N GLN A 446 58.01 11.58 35.34
CA GLN A 446 57.05 11.47 36.46
C GLN A 446 57.56 12.19 37.75
N PRO A 447 56.85 12.24 38.92
CA PRO A 447 55.76 11.35 39.38
C PRO A 447 54.61 11.95 40.25
N SER A 448 53.56 11.13 40.47
CA SER A 448 53.00 10.72 41.79
C SER A 448 51.68 9.96 41.57
N GLU A 449 51.61 8.63 41.75
CA GLU A 449 51.29 7.94 43.03
C GLU A 449 49.86 8.17 43.56
N THR A 450 49.08 7.17 44.03
CA THR A 450 49.35 5.76 44.39
C THR A 450 48.33 4.77 43.81
N SER A 451 48.68 3.48 43.73
CA SER A 451 47.83 2.36 43.28
C SER A 451 47.65 1.25 44.34
N GLN A 452 47.18 0.07 43.93
CA GLN A 452 46.94 -1.19 44.70
C GLN A 452 45.56 -1.27 45.41
N ALA A 453 44.61 -2.15 45.08
CA ALA A 453 44.54 -3.41 44.31
C ALA A 453 45.04 -4.70 44.99
N SER A 454 44.16 -5.72 45.05
CA SER A 454 44.53 -7.14 44.99
C SER A 454 43.33 -8.03 44.61
N SER A 455 43.58 -9.05 43.79
CA SER A 455 42.72 -10.21 43.45
C SER A 455 42.65 -11.22 44.65
N PRO A 456 42.30 -12.54 44.55
CA PRO A 456 41.90 -13.41 43.42
C PRO A 456 40.71 -14.37 43.81
N GLU A 457 40.34 -15.54 43.23
CA GLU A 457 40.66 -16.30 41.99
C GLU A 457 39.61 -17.44 41.72
N PHE A 458 39.90 -18.27 40.69
CA PHE A 458 39.65 -19.74 40.60
C PHE A 458 38.32 -20.36 40.08
N THR A 459 38.33 -20.66 38.77
CA THR A 459 38.20 -22.00 38.13
C THR A 459 36.90 -22.85 38.11
N ALA A 460 36.67 -23.41 36.91
CA ALA A 460 36.50 -24.84 36.56
C ALA A 460 35.11 -25.54 36.44
N GLN A 461 34.97 -26.20 35.27
CA GLN A 461 34.49 -27.60 35.07
C GLN A 461 32.97 -27.92 35.16
N LYS A 462 32.41 -28.90 34.43
CA LYS A 462 32.81 -29.68 33.22
C LYS A 462 31.59 -30.50 32.71
N LEU A 463 31.69 -31.08 31.50
CA LEU A 463 30.81 -32.14 30.92
C LEU A 463 29.38 -31.65 30.58
N ALA A 464 28.75 -31.94 29.44
CA ALA A 464 28.64 -33.17 28.62
C ALA A 464 27.65 -34.21 29.22
N ASP A 465 26.89 -34.99 28.44
CA ASP A 465 27.03 -35.30 27.00
C ASP A 465 25.72 -35.77 26.34
N THR A 466 25.70 -35.82 25.00
CA THR A 466 24.75 -36.55 24.10
C THR A 466 23.23 -36.20 24.13
N GLY A 467 22.48 -36.26 23.02
CA GLY A 467 22.88 -36.37 21.60
C GLY A 467 21.89 -37.14 20.72
N LEU A 468 21.72 -36.69 19.45
CA LEU A 468 21.08 -37.39 18.31
C LEU A 468 19.56 -37.67 18.45
N ARG A 469 18.73 -37.81 17.39
CA ARG A 469 18.76 -37.43 15.94
C ARG A 469 17.33 -37.69 15.39
N ARG A 470 16.90 -36.91 14.38
CA ARG A 470 15.85 -37.23 13.35
C ARG A 470 14.49 -37.81 13.84
N GLY A 471 13.32 -37.33 13.41
CA GLY A 471 12.98 -36.33 12.41
C GLY A 471 11.94 -36.84 11.41
N SER A 472 11.11 -35.93 10.90
CA SER A 472 10.26 -36.06 9.70
C SER A 472 8.98 -36.92 9.77
N ALA A 473 7.84 -36.20 9.75
CA ALA A 473 6.75 -36.36 8.77
C ALA A 473 5.60 -37.39 8.97
N THR A 474 4.43 -36.81 9.29
CA THR A 474 3.21 -36.76 8.43
C THR A 474 2.06 -37.81 8.47
N LEU A 475 0.85 -37.23 8.35
CA LEU A 475 -0.41 -37.70 7.74
C LEU A 475 -1.32 -38.72 8.48
N TRP A 476 -2.52 -38.21 8.85
CA TRP A 476 -3.87 -38.80 8.89
C TRP A 476 -4.10 -40.32 9.06
N GLN A 477 -5.04 -40.69 9.95
CA GLN A 477 -6.42 -41.04 9.52
C GLN A 477 -7.44 -41.05 10.69
N ALA A 478 -8.73 -41.27 10.36
CA ALA A 478 -9.89 -40.95 11.20
C ALA A 478 -10.64 -42.18 11.78
N GLY A 479 -11.54 -41.91 12.75
CA GLY A 479 -12.63 -42.77 13.23
C GLY A 479 -13.42 -42.03 14.34
N LEU A 480 -14.74 -41.81 14.30
CA LEU A 480 -15.90 -42.73 14.15
C LEU A 480 -16.05 -43.68 15.37
N ALA A 481 -17.22 -43.89 16.00
CA ALA A 481 -18.61 -43.55 15.63
C ALA A 481 -19.60 -43.53 16.83
N GLY A 482 -20.83 -43.04 16.58
CA GLY A 482 -22.09 -43.59 17.15
C GLY A 482 -22.76 -42.86 18.34
N ASP A 483 -24.09 -42.95 18.55
CA ASP A 483 -25.18 -43.38 17.65
C ASP A 483 -26.60 -43.07 18.22
N VAL A 484 -27.67 -43.44 17.48
CA VAL A 484 -29.11 -43.65 17.85
C VAL A 484 -30.14 -42.53 17.57
N VAL A 485 -31.26 -42.95 16.93
CA VAL A 485 -32.37 -42.22 16.23
C VAL A 485 -33.57 -43.22 16.07
N PRO A 486 -34.86 -42.93 15.70
CA PRO A 486 -35.57 -41.70 15.24
C PRO A 486 -36.90 -41.34 15.97
N ARG A 487 -37.60 -40.26 15.53
CA ARG A 487 -39.08 -40.16 15.19
C ARG A 487 -39.42 -38.70 14.79
N GLN A 488 -39.90 -38.34 13.58
CA GLN A 488 -41.04 -38.73 12.71
C GLN A 488 -42.27 -37.80 12.82
N LEU A 489 -42.85 -37.46 11.66
CA LEU A 489 -44.00 -36.56 11.40
C LEU A 489 -45.36 -37.32 11.56
N PRO A 490 -46.52 -36.64 11.40
CA PRO A 490 -47.13 -36.60 10.05
C PRO A 490 -47.94 -35.33 9.68
N ASP A 491 -47.81 -34.92 8.41
CA ASP A 491 -48.85 -34.70 7.37
C ASP A 491 -50.05 -33.71 7.45
N GLU A 492 -50.41 -33.33 6.22
CA GLU A 492 -51.73 -33.00 5.63
C GLU A 492 -52.27 -31.56 5.54
N GLN A 493 -52.90 -31.31 4.37
CA GLN A 493 -53.63 -30.11 3.95
C GLN A 493 -55.13 -30.39 4.03
N ILE A 494 -55.98 -29.38 4.25
CA ILE A 494 -57.33 -29.31 3.64
C ILE A 494 -57.92 -27.89 3.73
N ALA A 495 -58.98 -27.64 2.95
CA ALA A 495 -59.36 -26.33 2.42
C ALA A 495 -60.44 -25.53 3.20
N SER A 496 -60.81 -24.39 2.58
CA SER A 496 -62.15 -23.76 2.56
C SER A 496 -62.70 -22.91 3.74
N ASP A 497 -62.69 -21.59 3.54
CA ASP A 497 -63.86 -20.75 3.16
C ASP A 497 -65.03 -20.47 4.16
N LYS A 498 -65.30 -19.16 4.37
CA LYS A 498 -66.55 -18.46 4.82
C LYS A 498 -67.27 -18.79 6.16
N SER A 499 -67.39 -17.76 7.01
CA SER A 499 -68.66 -17.05 7.39
C SER A 499 -68.31 -15.85 8.32
N LEU A 500 -68.85 -14.61 8.26
CA LEU A 500 -70.22 -14.03 8.07
C LEU A 500 -71.19 -14.27 9.25
N PRO A 501 -72.16 -13.35 9.57
CA PRO A 501 -72.48 -12.02 9.02
C PRO A 501 -72.02 -10.88 10.01
N ALA A 502 -72.74 -9.83 10.51
CA ALA A 502 -74.09 -9.26 10.34
C ALA A 502 -74.18 -7.80 10.93
N ALA A 503 -75.30 -7.09 10.67
CA ALA A 503 -75.88 -5.90 11.37
C ALA A 503 -74.99 -4.64 11.61
N CYS A 504 -75.22 -3.41 11.09
CA CYS A 504 -76.44 -2.60 10.79
C CYS A 504 -77.30 -2.25 12.02
N CYS A 505 -77.78 -1.02 12.27
CA CYS A 505 -77.65 0.30 11.60
C CYS A 505 -77.84 1.42 12.68
N VAL A 506 -78.11 2.73 12.48
CA VAL A 506 -78.65 3.56 11.37
C VAL A 506 -78.08 5.02 11.44
N THR A 507 -78.60 5.94 10.62
CA THR A 507 -78.59 7.44 10.73
C THR A 507 -77.28 8.23 10.64
N GLY A 508 -77.23 9.17 9.69
CA GLY A 508 -76.31 10.34 9.65
C GLY A 508 -77.03 11.64 10.08
N PRO A 509 -76.64 12.86 9.64
CA PRO A 509 -75.73 13.19 8.53
C PRO A 509 -74.42 13.91 8.95
N ARG A 510 -73.59 14.31 7.96
CA ARG A 510 -72.43 15.21 8.16
C ARG A 510 -72.88 16.62 8.57
N PRO A 511 -72.03 17.37 9.29
CA PRO A 511 -71.34 18.48 8.60
C PRO A 511 -69.82 18.59 8.87
N ASP A 512 -69.23 19.60 8.26
CA ASP A 512 -67.81 19.99 8.23
C ASP A 512 -67.18 20.27 9.62
N LEU A 513 -65.89 19.97 9.78
CA LEU A 513 -65.09 20.29 10.97
C LEU A 513 -63.70 20.81 10.58
N ARG A 514 -63.64 22.12 10.31
CA ARG A 514 -62.43 22.91 10.55
C ARG A 514 -62.19 23.04 12.06
N ASN A 515 -60.93 23.29 12.44
CA ASN A 515 -60.44 23.53 13.82
C ASN A 515 -60.38 22.30 14.73
N LEU A 516 -59.19 21.67 14.79
CA LEU A 516 -58.66 21.09 16.02
C LEU A 516 -57.26 21.68 16.25
N ARG A 517 -57.13 22.54 17.26
CA ARG A 517 -55.85 23.12 17.66
C ARG A 517 -55.09 22.12 18.53
N VAL A 518 -53.86 21.78 18.15
CA VAL A 518 -52.93 21.09 19.05
C VAL A 518 -52.33 22.14 20.00
N PHE A 519 -52.19 21.79 21.29
CA PHE A 519 -51.60 22.66 22.30
C PHE A 519 -50.13 22.97 22.00
N SER A 520 -49.70 24.20 22.31
CA SER A 520 -48.30 24.59 22.36
C SER A 520 -47.99 25.12 23.75
N LEU A 521 -47.02 24.51 24.44
CA LEU A 521 -46.57 24.93 25.76
C LEU A 521 -45.81 26.26 25.65
N HIS A 522 -46.33 27.32 26.27
CA HIS A 522 -45.59 28.55 26.46
C HIS A 522 -44.57 28.38 27.60
N LEU A 523 -43.29 28.47 27.27
CA LEU A 523 -42.25 28.81 28.24
C LEU A 523 -41.93 30.31 28.07
N SER A 524 -42.39 31.14 29.00
CA SER A 524 -42.28 32.60 28.90
C SER A 524 -40.90 33.09 29.34
N LEU A 525 -39.99 33.28 28.38
CA LEU A 525 -38.80 34.11 28.55
C LEU A 525 -38.99 35.41 27.75
N GLN A 526 -39.15 36.53 28.48
CA GLN A 526 -39.17 37.85 27.86
C GLN A 526 -37.74 38.24 27.46
N MET A 527 -37.47 38.30 26.17
CA MET A 527 -36.28 38.94 25.59
C MET A 527 -36.69 39.93 24.51
N SER A 528 -35.83 40.93 24.29
CA SER A 528 -36.13 42.13 23.50
C SER A 528 -36.42 41.82 22.02
N SER A 529 -37.11 42.75 21.36
CA SER A 529 -37.53 42.63 19.97
C SER A 529 -36.36 42.72 18.98
N SER A 530 -36.08 41.62 18.30
CA SER A 530 -35.47 41.62 16.96
C SER A 530 -36.16 40.57 16.09
N GLN A 531 -36.96 40.99 15.10
CA GLN A 531 -37.46 40.08 14.08
C GLN A 531 -36.31 39.70 13.14
N VAL A 532 -35.54 38.69 13.52
CA VAL A 532 -34.68 37.98 12.58
C VAL A 532 -35.58 37.17 11.67
N GLU A 533 -35.79 37.64 10.44
CA GLU A 533 -36.35 36.81 9.39
C GLU A 533 -35.49 35.54 9.28
N ARG A 534 -36.09 34.37 9.55
CA ARG A 534 -35.42 33.09 9.33
C ARG A 534 -35.32 32.86 7.84
N GLN A 535 -34.27 33.40 7.22
CA GLN A 535 -33.91 33.15 5.83
C GLN A 535 -33.86 31.63 5.61
N ARG A 536 -34.83 31.13 4.86
CA ARG A 536 -34.85 29.72 4.44
C ARG A 536 -34.05 29.63 3.16
N LEU A 537 -33.07 28.73 3.12
CA LEU A 537 -32.40 28.40 1.87
C LEU A 537 -33.46 27.96 0.83
N PRO A 538 -33.44 28.54 -0.39
CA PRO A 538 -34.23 28.03 -1.50
C PRO A 538 -33.99 26.55 -1.72
N LEU A 539 -35.01 25.81 -2.16
CA LEU A 539 -34.91 24.36 -2.34
C LEU A 539 -33.82 24.01 -3.37
N GLU A 540 -33.66 24.86 -4.37
CA GLU A 540 -32.66 24.80 -5.42
C GLU A 540 -31.24 24.79 -4.83
N LEU A 541 -30.95 25.63 -3.83
CA LEU A 541 -29.65 25.61 -3.15
C LEU A 541 -29.46 24.34 -2.32
N ILE A 542 -30.51 23.81 -1.70
CA ILE A 542 -30.45 22.56 -0.93
C ILE A 542 -30.18 21.38 -1.88
N LEU A 543 -30.81 21.33 -3.05
CA LEU A 543 -30.56 20.29 -4.05
C LEU A 543 -29.14 20.40 -4.64
N ASN A 544 -28.67 21.61 -4.95
CA ASN A 544 -27.29 21.85 -5.41
C ASN A 544 -26.25 21.41 -4.36
N ILE A 545 -26.50 21.66 -3.07
CA ILE A 545 -25.65 21.17 -1.97
C ILE A 545 -25.64 19.63 -1.94
N ILE A 546 -26.80 18.98 -2.10
CA ILE A 546 -26.92 17.52 -2.11
C ILE A 546 -26.18 16.89 -3.31
N GLU A 547 -26.25 17.51 -4.50
CA GLU A 547 -25.52 17.06 -5.68
C GLU A 547 -24.00 17.24 -5.51
N SER A 548 -23.58 18.35 -4.90
CA SER A 548 -22.17 18.66 -4.60
C SER A 548 -21.51 17.70 -3.59
N LEU A 549 -22.26 16.78 -2.98
CA LEU A 549 -21.71 15.69 -2.16
C LEU A 549 -21.07 14.57 -3.00
N LEU A 550 -21.40 14.48 -4.28
CA LEU A 550 -20.89 13.45 -5.18
C LEU A 550 -19.52 13.85 -5.77
N PRO A 551 -18.61 12.90 -6.00
CA PRO A 551 -17.37 13.17 -6.73
C PRO A 551 -17.64 13.73 -8.14
N PRO A 552 -16.78 14.61 -8.67
CA PRO A 552 -17.01 15.30 -9.95
C PRO A 552 -16.93 14.37 -11.17
N ASN A 553 -16.28 13.20 -11.07
CA ASN A 553 -16.33 12.20 -12.15
C ASN A 553 -17.69 11.50 -12.16
N GLU A 554 -18.54 11.87 -13.12
CA GLU A 554 -19.88 11.27 -13.28
C GLU A 554 -19.87 9.76 -13.50
N SER A 555 -18.79 9.18 -14.03
CA SER A 555 -18.65 7.73 -14.24
C SER A 555 -18.43 6.93 -12.95
N SER A 556 -18.19 7.58 -11.81
CA SER A 556 -17.90 6.90 -10.55
C SER A 556 -19.13 6.22 -9.94
N ILE A 557 -18.99 4.95 -9.55
CA ILE A 557 -20.01 4.18 -8.81
C ILE A 557 -19.59 4.07 -7.34
N LEU A 558 -20.40 4.64 -6.45
CA LEU A 558 -20.08 4.73 -5.02
C LEU A 558 -20.64 3.53 -4.24
N PRO A 559 -19.83 2.85 -3.40
CA PRO A 559 -20.32 1.78 -2.53
C PRO A 559 -21.21 2.31 -1.40
N ALA A 560 -21.95 1.41 -0.76
CA ALA A 560 -22.83 1.76 0.38
C ALA A 560 -22.07 2.24 1.63
N SER A 561 -20.77 1.94 1.73
CA SER A 561 -19.87 2.45 2.77
C SER A 561 -19.49 3.92 2.58
N HIS A 562 -19.59 4.46 1.37
CA HIS A 562 -19.16 5.82 1.03
C HIS A 562 -20.01 6.89 1.74
N SER A 563 -19.35 7.95 2.23
CA SER A 563 -19.99 9.04 2.98
C SER A 563 -21.14 9.69 2.19
N ALA A 564 -20.90 10.07 0.93
CA ALA A 564 -21.94 10.61 0.05
C ALA A 564 -23.16 9.68 -0.09
N THR A 565 -22.96 8.37 -0.24
CA THR A 565 -24.04 7.37 -0.33
C THR A 565 -24.87 7.32 0.97
N LYS A 566 -24.20 7.25 2.13
CA LYS A 566 -24.84 7.32 3.45
C LYS A 566 -25.65 8.62 3.63
N THR A 567 -25.10 9.74 3.18
CA THR A 567 -25.75 11.06 3.27
C THR A 567 -26.94 11.19 2.31
N LEU A 568 -26.85 10.67 1.09
CA LEU A 568 -27.99 10.61 0.16
C LEU A 568 -29.12 9.73 0.70
N ILE A 569 -28.81 8.58 1.33
CA ILE A 569 -29.79 7.72 2.02
C ILE A 569 -30.44 8.46 3.20
N SER A 570 -29.70 9.36 3.87
CA SER A 570 -30.25 10.22 4.92
C SER A 570 -31.19 11.28 4.33
N PHE A 571 -30.79 11.97 3.25
CA PHE A 571 -31.64 12.92 2.52
C PHE A 571 -32.88 12.28 1.89
N SER A 572 -32.83 10.99 1.53
CA SER A 572 -34.01 10.22 1.09
C SER A 572 -34.88 9.70 2.25
N ARG A 573 -34.57 10.03 3.51
CA ARG A 573 -35.35 9.63 4.70
C ARG A 573 -35.87 10.81 5.53
N VAL A 574 -35.22 11.98 5.49
CA VAL A 574 -35.59 13.14 6.34
C VAL A 574 -36.61 14.10 5.72
N SER A 575 -36.71 14.22 4.39
CA SER A 575 -37.62 15.20 3.75
C SER A 575 -38.21 14.73 2.42
N ARG A 576 -39.49 15.04 2.21
CA ARG A 576 -40.19 14.79 0.93
C ARG A 576 -39.61 15.59 -0.24
N SER A 577 -39.09 16.79 0.02
CA SER A 577 -38.55 17.69 -1.01
C SER A 577 -37.19 17.23 -1.53
N THR A 578 -36.43 16.48 -0.73
CA THR A 578 -35.13 15.91 -1.10
C THR A 578 -35.24 14.45 -1.56
N TYR A 579 -36.31 13.74 -1.19
CA TYR A 579 -36.54 12.32 -1.48
C TYR A 579 -36.28 11.93 -2.94
N ASP A 580 -37.04 12.52 -3.87
CA ASP A 580 -37.03 12.11 -5.28
C ASP A 580 -35.65 12.34 -5.93
N PHE A 581 -35.05 13.51 -5.70
CA PHE A 581 -33.71 13.85 -6.15
C PHE A 581 -32.64 12.91 -5.57
N SER A 582 -32.70 12.64 -4.27
CA SER A 582 -31.72 11.77 -3.59
C SER A 582 -31.79 10.32 -4.09
N ILE A 583 -32.99 9.78 -4.33
CA ILE A 583 -33.16 8.43 -4.90
C ILE A 583 -32.68 8.38 -6.36
N ARG A 584 -32.88 9.44 -7.17
CA ARG A 584 -32.29 9.52 -8.53
C ARG A 584 -30.76 9.48 -8.48
N LEU A 585 -30.13 10.27 -7.60
CA LEU A 585 -28.67 10.28 -7.43
C LEU A 585 -28.14 8.92 -6.95
N ILE A 586 -28.80 8.27 -5.97
CA ILE A 586 -28.46 6.91 -5.54
C ILE A 586 -28.48 5.93 -6.71
N ARG A 587 -29.48 6.02 -7.60
CA ARG A 587 -29.63 5.09 -8.73
C ARG A 587 -28.75 5.38 -9.94
N LYS A 588 -28.35 6.63 -10.14
CA LYS A 588 -27.38 7.02 -11.17
C LYS A 588 -25.94 6.73 -10.75
N ARG A 589 -25.61 6.88 -9.46
CA ARG A 589 -24.22 6.97 -8.96
C ARG A 589 -23.83 6.03 -7.83
N CYS A 590 -24.76 5.31 -7.20
CA CYS A 590 -24.50 4.49 -5.99
C CYS A 590 -25.01 3.04 -6.09
N MET A 591 -25.25 2.53 -7.30
CA MET A 591 -25.71 1.15 -7.52
C MET A 591 -24.56 0.14 -7.42
N HIS A 592 -24.15 -0.12 -6.18
CA HIS A 592 -23.15 -1.12 -5.83
C HIS A 592 -23.84 -2.33 -5.18
N ILE A 593 -23.91 -3.45 -5.90
CA ILE A 593 -24.55 -4.69 -5.46
C ILE A 593 -23.47 -5.77 -5.32
N ASP A 594 -23.04 -6.01 -4.08
CA ASP A 594 -21.87 -6.83 -3.70
C ASP A 594 -22.28 -8.12 -2.95
N SER A 595 -23.55 -8.54 -3.10
CA SER A 595 -24.06 -9.82 -2.59
C SER A 595 -25.45 -10.16 -3.14
N THR A 596 -25.75 -11.45 -3.26
CA THR A 596 -27.09 -11.95 -3.59
C THR A 596 -28.17 -11.46 -2.61
N SER A 597 -27.82 -11.24 -1.34
CA SER A 597 -28.71 -10.65 -0.33
C SER A 597 -29.11 -9.21 -0.68
N ARG A 598 -28.19 -8.37 -1.16
CA ARG A 598 -28.52 -7.00 -1.61
C ARG A 598 -29.28 -7.00 -2.93
N LEU A 599 -28.96 -7.91 -3.84
CA LEU A 599 -29.63 -8.09 -5.12
C LEU A 599 -31.11 -8.47 -4.94
N SER A 600 -31.38 -9.51 -4.13
CA SER A 600 -32.74 -9.95 -3.81
C SER A 600 -33.53 -8.88 -3.04
N LEU A 601 -32.94 -8.21 -2.06
CA LEU A 601 -33.59 -7.08 -1.36
C LEU A 601 -33.95 -5.92 -2.30
N LEU A 602 -33.12 -5.61 -3.29
CA LEU A 602 -33.43 -4.59 -4.31
C LEU A 602 -34.67 -4.97 -5.12
N LEU A 603 -34.75 -6.22 -5.60
CA LEU A 603 -35.85 -6.69 -6.43
C LEU A 603 -37.15 -6.87 -5.62
N LEU A 604 -37.06 -7.37 -4.39
CA LEU A 604 -38.20 -7.43 -3.46
C LEU A 604 -38.74 -6.04 -3.07
N SER A 605 -37.91 -4.99 -3.15
CA SER A 605 -38.36 -3.60 -2.93
C SER A 605 -39.35 -3.09 -4.00
N LEU A 606 -39.39 -3.72 -5.19
CA LEU A 606 -40.32 -3.37 -6.27
C LEU A 606 -41.75 -3.84 -5.98
N PHE A 607 -41.88 -4.99 -5.32
CA PHE A 607 -43.16 -5.57 -4.90
C PHE A 607 -43.63 -5.04 -3.54
N SER A 608 -42.79 -4.27 -2.84
CA SER A 608 -43.10 -3.69 -1.54
C SER A 608 -44.09 -2.52 -1.67
N PRO A 609 -45.17 -2.47 -0.88
CA PRO A 609 -46.17 -1.40 -0.99
C PRO A 609 -45.57 -0.04 -0.62
N SER A 610 -45.68 0.94 -1.52
CA SER A 610 -45.15 2.29 -1.28
C SER A 610 -45.73 2.90 0.01
N PRO A 611 -44.91 3.51 0.89
CA PRO A 611 -45.39 4.16 2.09
C PRO A 611 -46.44 5.23 1.75
N ARG A 612 -47.60 5.20 2.44
CA ARG A 612 -48.73 6.14 2.21
C ARG A 612 -48.37 7.63 2.36
N SER A 613 -47.17 7.92 2.86
CA SER A 613 -46.64 9.23 3.20
C SER A 613 -45.45 9.69 2.34
N LEU A 614 -45.02 8.92 1.33
CA LEU A 614 -43.90 9.26 0.43
C LEU A 614 -44.31 9.14 -1.05
N PRO A 615 -43.58 9.80 -1.98
CA PRO A 615 -43.74 9.56 -3.42
C PRO A 615 -43.49 8.08 -3.74
N ARG A 616 -44.15 7.56 -4.79
CA ARG A 616 -43.96 6.18 -5.26
C ARG A 616 -42.48 5.90 -5.51
N THR A 617 -42.06 4.68 -5.20
CA THR A 617 -40.74 4.15 -5.57
C THR A 617 -40.51 4.36 -7.07
N LEU A 618 -39.39 4.98 -7.44
CA LEU A 618 -39.01 5.12 -8.85
C LEU A 618 -38.82 3.72 -9.49
N SER A 619 -38.98 3.60 -10.81
CA SER A 619 -38.65 2.37 -11.54
C SER A 619 -37.13 2.17 -11.62
N LEU A 620 -36.64 0.93 -11.68
CA LEU A 620 -35.21 0.65 -11.89
C LEU A 620 -34.69 1.17 -13.24
N LYS A 621 -35.59 1.52 -14.17
CA LYS A 621 -35.37 2.23 -15.45
C LYS A 621 -34.83 3.66 -15.32
N CYS A 622 -34.00 3.91 -14.31
CA CYS A 622 -33.14 5.09 -14.17
C CYS A 622 -31.71 4.72 -13.73
N ILE A 623 -31.40 3.43 -13.60
CA ILE A 623 -30.06 2.91 -13.38
C ILE A 623 -29.31 2.91 -14.70
N THR A 624 -28.39 3.88 -14.86
CA THR A 624 -27.54 4.00 -16.05
C THR A 624 -26.16 3.38 -15.85
N SER A 625 -25.74 3.19 -14.60
CA SER A 625 -24.49 2.52 -14.24
C SER A 625 -24.67 1.60 -13.03
N LEU A 626 -24.02 0.43 -13.04
CA LEU A 626 -24.17 -0.65 -12.08
C LEU A 626 -22.84 -1.35 -11.81
N TYR A 627 -22.51 -1.59 -10.54
CA TYR A 627 -21.55 -2.61 -10.11
C TYR A 627 -22.31 -3.82 -9.57
N LEU A 628 -21.98 -5.02 -10.06
CA LEU A 628 -22.67 -6.27 -9.73
C LEU A 628 -21.69 -7.41 -9.45
N SER A 629 -21.70 -7.86 -8.19
CA SER A 629 -20.92 -8.98 -7.66
C SER A 629 -21.78 -9.77 -6.66
N PRO A 630 -22.72 -10.61 -7.14
CA PRO A 630 -23.72 -11.23 -6.27
C PRO A 630 -23.36 -12.65 -5.84
N PHE A 631 -22.46 -13.31 -6.59
CA PHE A 631 -21.97 -14.66 -6.34
C PHE A 631 -20.85 -14.67 -5.29
N GLY A 632 -20.65 -15.82 -4.65
CA GLY A 632 -19.53 -16.08 -3.74
C GLY A 632 -18.31 -16.64 -4.48
N LYS A 633 -17.74 -17.72 -3.95
CA LYS A 633 -16.57 -18.42 -4.53
C LYS A 633 -16.89 -19.32 -5.74
N SER A 634 -18.15 -19.44 -6.13
CA SER A 634 -18.60 -20.27 -7.26
C SER A 634 -19.71 -19.55 -8.02
N LEU A 635 -19.76 -19.76 -9.33
CA LEU A 635 -20.87 -19.32 -10.20
C LEU A 635 -22.10 -20.24 -10.07
N ASP A 636 -21.94 -21.44 -9.53
CA ASP A 636 -22.96 -22.51 -9.48
C ASP A 636 -24.06 -22.24 -8.42
N ASP A 637 -24.82 -21.18 -8.64
CA ASP A 637 -25.94 -20.72 -7.82
C ASP A 637 -27.08 -20.22 -8.74
N LYS A 638 -27.99 -21.15 -9.08
CA LYS A 638 -29.15 -20.86 -9.94
C LYS A 638 -30.10 -19.81 -9.36
N PRO A 639 -30.47 -19.80 -8.06
CA PRO A 639 -31.20 -18.68 -7.46
C PRO A 639 -30.55 -17.31 -7.69
N THR A 640 -29.24 -17.18 -7.49
CA THR A 640 -28.52 -15.92 -7.74
C THR A 640 -28.46 -15.58 -9.24
N ALA A 641 -28.25 -16.56 -10.11
CA ALA A 641 -28.32 -16.36 -11.57
C ALA A 641 -29.70 -15.86 -12.03
N MET A 642 -30.79 -16.37 -11.45
CA MET A 642 -32.15 -15.90 -11.71
C MET A 642 -32.34 -14.44 -11.23
N TRP A 643 -31.85 -14.08 -10.03
CA TRP A 643 -31.93 -12.69 -9.59
C TRP A 643 -31.10 -11.73 -10.47
N VAL A 644 -29.95 -12.16 -11.01
CA VAL A 644 -29.17 -11.37 -11.98
C VAL A 644 -29.98 -11.15 -13.26
N ARG A 645 -30.60 -12.20 -13.78
CA ARG A 645 -31.48 -12.14 -14.96
C ARG A 645 -32.64 -11.16 -14.75
N GLU A 646 -33.36 -11.23 -13.63
CA GLU A 646 -34.50 -10.32 -13.38
C GLU A 646 -34.05 -8.86 -13.21
N LEU A 647 -32.89 -8.59 -12.60
CA LEU A 647 -32.33 -7.24 -12.57
C LEU A 647 -32.01 -6.74 -13.99
N PHE A 648 -31.39 -7.57 -14.84
CA PHE A 648 -31.10 -7.20 -16.23
C PHE A 648 -32.37 -7.03 -17.08
N CYS A 649 -33.46 -7.77 -16.81
CA CYS A 649 -34.76 -7.51 -17.41
C CYS A 649 -35.32 -6.11 -17.04
N GLU A 650 -35.14 -5.66 -15.80
CA GLU A 650 -35.62 -4.35 -15.33
C GLU A 650 -34.82 -3.17 -15.93
N VAL A 651 -33.51 -3.31 -16.15
CA VAL A 651 -32.60 -2.23 -16.61
C VAL A 651 -32.15 -2.32 -18.08
N CYS A 652 -32.66 -3.29 -18.85
CA CYS A 652 -32.25 -3.61 -20.23
C CYS A 652 -32.28 -2.43 -21.24
N ASP A 653 -33.16 -1.46 -20.99
CA ASP A 653 -33.42 -0.30 -21.84
C ASP A 653 -32.67 0.97 -21.40
N THR A 654 -31.92 0.90 -20.30
CA THR A 654 -31.40 2.09 -19.60
C THR A 654 -29.98 1.94 -19.05
N LEU A 655 -29.50 0.72 -18.79
CA LEU A 655 -28.13 0.47 -18.35
C LEU A 655 -27.12 0.70 -19.48
N LYS A 656 -26.19 1.64 -19.27
CA LYS A 656 -25.09 1.98 -20.19
C LYS A 656 -23.73 1.44 -19.75
N ARG A 657 -23.48 1.38 -18.43
CA ARG A 657 -22.17 1.04 -17.86
C ARG A 657 -22.27 -0.06 -16.80
N LEU A 658 -21.68 -1.22 -17.05
CA LEU A 658 -21.74 -2.38 -16.16
C LEU A 658 -20.35 -2.83 -15.73
N ILE A 659 -20.11 -2.90 -14.42
CA ILE A 659 -18.96 -3.58 -13.82
C ILE A 659 -19.45 -4.91 -13.24
N VAL A 660 -18.79 -6.01 -13.59
CA VAL A 660 -19.11 -7.37 -13.17
C VAL A 660 -17.90 -7.97 -12.45
N ASP A 661 -18.08 -8.38 -11.20
CA ASP A 661 -17.12 -9.17 -10.42
C ASP A 661 -17.79 -10.52 -10.10
N MET A 662 -17.61 -11.49 -10.99
CA MET A 662 -18.23 -12.82 -10.95
C MET A 662 -17.20 -13.89 -11.32
N PRO A 663 -17.20 -15.07 -10.65
CA PRO A 663 -16.19 -16.11 -10.86
C PRO A 663 -16.52 -16.99 -12.08
N PHE A 664 -16.55 -16.41 -13.29
CA PHE A 664 -16.99 -17.09 -14.52
C PHE A 664 -16.20 -18.37 -14.86
N GLY A 665 -14.96 -18.51 -14.40
CA GLY A 665 -14.12 -19.69 -14.62
C GLY A 665 -14.46 -20.88 -13.73
N THR A 666 -15.25 -20.69 -12.66
CA THR A 666 -15.51 -21.74 -11.65
C THR A 666 -16.57 -22.78 -12.03
N LEU A 667 -17.34 -22.54 -13.09
CA LEU A 667 -18.33 -23.47 -13.62
C LEU A 667 -18.08 -23.67 -15.11
N SER A 668 -17.81 -24.89 -15.55
CA SER A 668 -17.59 -25.19 -16.98
C SER A 668 -18.91 -25.29 -17.76
N GLY A 669 -18.85 -25.26 -19.09
CA GLY A 669 -20.02 -25.51 -19.95
C GLY A 669 -20.51 -26.96 -19.96
N TYR A 670 -19.73 -27.91 -19.42
CA TYR A 670 -20.09 -29.33 -19.30
C TYR A 670 -20.69 -29.67 -17.93
N ASP A 671 -20.36 -28.91 -16.89
CA ASP A 671 -20.77 -29.19 -15.49
C ASP A 671 -22.02 -28.41 -15.06
N ASP A 672 -22.57 -27.56 -15.94
CA ASP A 672 -23.73 -26.69 -15.68
C ASP A 672 -25.07 -27.44 -15.68
N HIS A 673 -25.20 -28.32 -14.70
CA HIS A 673 -26.38 -29.14 -14.44
C HIS A 673 -27.59 -28.35 -13.88
N LEU A 674 -27.43 -27.04 -13.61
CA LEU A 674 -28.48 -26.16 -13.10
C LEU A 674 -28.95 -25.11 -14.13
N ASP A 675 -28.46 -25.13 -15.37
CA ASP A 675 -28.66 -24.10 -16.40
C ASP A 675 -28.34 -22.68 -15.90
N VAL A 676 -27.26 -22.48 -15.14
CA VAL A 676 -26.77 -21.19 -14.66
C VAL A 676 -26.29 -20.32 -15.81
N ARG A 677 -25.42 -20.85 -16.67
CA ARG A 677 -24.82 -20.13 -17.80
C ARG A 677 -25.87 -19.74 -18.85
N PRO A 678 -26.85 -20.59 -19.24
CA PRO A 678 -28.02 -20.17 -20.01
C PRO A 678 -28.84 -19.04 -19.33
N THR A 679 -29.04 -19.12 -18.01
CA THR A 679 -29.83 -18.10 -17.27
C THR A 679 -29.12 -16.74 -17.26
N LEU A 680 -27.81 -16.73 -17.03
CA LEU A 680 -26.98 -15.53 -17.13
C LEU A 680 -26.95 -15.01 -18.57
N THR A 681 -26.79 -15.88 -19.57
CA THR A 681 -26.79 -15.50 -21.00
C THR A 681 -28.10 -14.81 -21.38
N ASP A 682 -29.25 -15.32 -20.96
CA ASP A 682 -30.55 -14.67 -21.21
C ASP A 682 -30.69 -13.31 -20.50
N GLY A 683 -30.02 -13.11 -19.36
CA GLY A 683 -29.90 -11.80 -18.73
C GLY A 683 -29.02 -10.84 -19.56
N PHE A 684 -27.77 -11.24 -19.81
CA PHE A 684 -26.76 -10.40 -20.46
C PHE A 684 -27.16 -9.98 -21.89
N GLN A 685 -27.74 -10.89 -22.69
CA GLN A 685 -28.15 -10.55 -24.08
C GLN A 685 -29.19 -9.41 -24.17
N ARG A 686 -29.91 -9.12 -23.08
CA ARG A 686 -30.96 -8.08 -23.05
C ARG A 686 -30.39 -6.66 -22.94
N LEU A 687 -29.12 -6.48 -22.58
CA LEU A 687 -28.49 -5.19 -22.28
C LEU A 687 -28.15 -4.37 -23.55
N SER A 688 -29.14 -4.19 -24.43
CA SER A 688 -29.01 -3.54 -25.76
C SER A 688 -28.48 -2.10 -25.75
N LYS A 689 -28.48 -1.43 -24.58
CA LYS A 689 -27.99 -0.06 -24.36
C LYS A 689 -26.61 0.02 -23.71
N LEU A 690 -25.95 -1.12 -23.50
CA LEU A 690 -24.63 -1.14 -22.89
C LEU A 690 -23.58 -0.52 -23.83
N GLU A 691 -22.86 0.46 -23.31
CA GLU A 691 -21.78 1.23 -23.93
C GLU A 691 -20.42 0.87 -23.32
N GLU A 692 -20.41 0.44 -22.05
CA GLU A 692 -19.23 0.00 -21.30
C GLU A 692 -19.49 -1.30 -20.53
N LEU A 693 -18.62 -2.30 -20.72
CA LEU A 693 -18.53 -3.50 -19.88
C LEU A 693 -17.14 -3.59 -19.23
N ILE A 694 -17.10 -3.88 -17.94
CA ILE A 694 -15.89 -4.26 -17.22
C ILE A 694 -16.13 -5.63 -16.57
N CYS A 695 -15.42 -6.68 -17.02
CA CYS A 695 -15.40 -7.97 -16.36
C CYS A 695 -14.12 -8.14 -15.55
N LEU A 696 -14.27 -8.55 -14.28
CA LEU A 696 -13.21 -8.75 -13.30
C LEU A 696 -13.07 -10.25 -12.97
N ARG A 697 -11.89 -10.64 -12.46
CA ARG A 697 -11.44 -12.01 -12.14
C ARG A 697 -11.33 -12.98 -13.32
N ASP A 698 -12.40 -13.15 -14.10
CA ASP A 698 -12.50 -14.21 -15.11
C ASP A 698 -13.04 -13.71 -16.45
N TYR A 699 -12.70 -14.45 -17.50
CA TYR A 699 -13.21 -14.21 -18.84
C TYR A 699 -14.70 -14.63 -18.95
N PRO A 700 -15.61 -13.78 -19.45
CA PRO A 700 -17.06 -14.00 -19.42
C PRO A 700 -17.57 -14.95 -20.52
N ALA A 701 -16.98 -16.15 -20.64
CA ALA A 701 -17.35 -17.17 -21.61
C ALA A 701 -18.68 -17.87 -21.25
N LEU A 702 -19.81 -17.16 -21.36
CA LEU A 702 -21.12 -17.62 -20.89
C LEU A 702 -21.84 -18.60 -21.82
N THR A 703 -21.85 -18.40 -23.14
CA THR A 703 -22.57 -19.30 -24.06
C THR A 703 -21.74 -20.54 -24.39
N PHE A 704 -22.34 -21.72 -24.31
CA PHE A 704 -21.72 -22.99 -24.71
C PHE A 704 -22.67 -23.75 -25.64
N MET A 705 -22.22 -24.11 -26.86
CA MET A 705 -22.99 -24.94 -27.78
C MET A 705 -22.43 -26.36 -27.81
N GLN A 706 -23.27 -27.36 -27.55
CA GLN A 706 -22.89 -28.75 -27.24
C GLN A 706 -22.06 -29.51 -28.30
N GLN A 707 -21.85 -28.95 -29.50
CA GLN A 707 -21.01 -29.58 -30.54
C GLN A 707 -19.99 -28.63 -31.20
N THR A 708 -20.14 -27.30 -31.09
CA THR A 708 -19.26 -26.32 -31.75
C THR A 708 -19.24 -24.96 -31.02
N PHE A 709 -18.17 -24.74 -30.27
CA PHE A 709 -17.68 -23.43 -29.77
C PHE A 709 -18.51 -22.72 -28.68
N THR A 710 -17.87 -21.70 -28.09
CA THR A 710 -18.43 -20.78 -27.09
C THR A 710 -18.55 -19.39 -27.72
N VAL A 711 -19.75 -18.80 -27.68
CA VAL A 711 -20.00 -17.44 -28.18
C VAL A 711 -20.02 -16.47 -27.01
N ASN A 712 -19.28 -15.36 -27.09
CA ASN A 712 -19.24 -14.40 -25.99
C ASN A 712 -20.43 -13.44 -26.08
N CYS A 713 -21.17 -13.28 -24.99
CA CYS A 713 -22.41 -12.52 -25.00
C CYS A 713 -22.22 -11.00 -25.20
N TRP A 714 -20.98 -10.50 -25.08
CA TRP A 714 -20.68 -9.07 -25.14
C TRP A 714 -20.55 -8.51 -26.56
N SER A 715 -20.21 -9.34 -27.56
CA SER A 715 -20.18 -8.91 -28.97
C SER A 715 -21.58 -8.78 -29.60
N LEU A 716 -22.62 -9.19 -28.87
CA LEU A 716 -24.02 -9.07 -29.25
C LEU A 716 -24.60 -7.67 -28.99
N TRP A 717 -23.89 -6.78 -28.28
CA TRP A 717 -24.40 -5.46 -27.92
C TRP A 717 -24.01 -4.41 -28.98
N PRO A 718 -24.97 -3.88 -29.76
CA PRO A 718 -24.66 -3.04 -30.93
C PRO A 718 -24.10 -1.66 -30.57
N ASN A 719 -24.09 -1.28 -29.29
CA ASN A 719 -23.61 0.01 -28.78
C ASN A 719 -22.37 -0.11 -27.88
N LEU A 720 -21.78 -1.30 -27.72
CA LEU A 720 -20.60 -1.48 -26.88
C LEU A 720 -19.39 -0.76 -27.49
N ARG A 721 -18.89 0.27 -26.79
CA ARG A 721 -17.75 1.09 -27.23
C ARG A 721 -16.47 0.74 -26.50
N ARG A 722 -16.56 0.30 -25.24
CA ARG A 722 -15.38 0.01 -24.40
C ARG A 722 -15.56 -1.25 -23.57
N VAL A 723 -14.57 -2.13 -23.57
CA VAL A 723 -14.61 -3.41 -22.82
C VAL A 723 -13.32 -3.65 -22.02
N VAL A 724 -13.46 -4.20 -20.82
CA VAL A 724 -12.35 -4.78 -20.04
C VAL A 724 -12.59 -6.26 -19.83
N LEU A 725 -11.61 -7.08 -20.15
CA LEU A 725 -11.67 -8.54 -20.15
C LEU A 725 -10.50 -9.09 -19.34
N PHE A 726 -10.79 -9.71 -18.20
CA PHE A 726 -9.81 -10.41 -17.38
C PHE A 726 -9.54 -11.82 -17.92
N ASN A 727 -8.33 -12.35 -17.77
CA ASN A 727 -7.94 -13.72 -18.19
C ASN A 727 -8.28 -14.05 -19.67
N ALA A 728 -8.23 -13.05 -20.55
CA ALA A 728 -8.67 -13.19 -21.95
C ALA A 728 -7.72 -14.09 -22.78
N PRO A 729 -8.21 -15.13 -23.48
CA PRO A 729 -7.37 -16.06 -24.23
C PRO A 729 -6.93 -15.46 -25.58
N MET A 730 -5.73 -14.88 -25.63
CA MET A 730 -5.21 -14.22 -26.84
C MET A 730 -4.94 -15.19 -28.00
N SER A 731 -4.75 -16.49 -27.74
CA SER A 731 -4.66 -17.53 -28.78
C SER A 731 -6.01 -17.97 -29.36
N SER A 732 -7.13 -17.32 -29.00
CA SER A 732 -8.46 -17.68 -29.47
C SER A 732 -8.91 -16.79 -30.62
N HIS A 733 -9.03 -17.34 -31.83
CA HIS A 733 -9.61 -16.64 -32.98
C HIS A 733 -11.01 -16.06 -32.68
N TRP A 734 -11.78 -16.66 -31.76
CA TRP A 734 -13.09 -16.13 -31.34
C TRP A 734 -12.98 -14.80 -30.58
N LEU A 735 -11.91 -14.57 -29.80
CA LEU A 735 -11.67 -13.27 -29.16
C LEU A 735 -11.46 -12.19 -30.24
N TRP A 736 -10.64 -12.49 -31.24
CA TRP A 736 -10.35 -11.57 -32.35
C TRP A 736 -11.58 -11.35 -33.25
N TYR A 737 -12.39 -12.39 -33.50
CA TYR A 737 -13.68 -12.26 -34.16
C TYR A 737 -14.63 -11.34 -33.40
N ASP A 738 -14.79 -11.54 -32.07
CA ASP A 738 -15.69 -10.73 -31.26
C ASP A 738 -15.24 -9.26 -31.19
N ILE A 739 -13.93 -8.99 -31.08
CA ILE A 739 -13.36 -7.64 -31.17
C ILE A 739 -13.66 -7.02 -32.56
N ALA A 740 -13.43 -7.76 -33.65
CA ALA A 740 -13.67 -7.26 -35.01
C ALA A 740 -15.16 -7.03 -35.30
N ASN A 741 -16.04 -7.94 -34.88
CA ASN A 741 -17.49 -7.93 -35.15
C ASN A 741 -18.26 -6.88 -34.32
N THR A 742 -17.76 -6.47 -33.16
CA THR A 742 -18.41 -5.46 -32.31
C THR A 742 -18.24 -4.04 -32.90
N ALA A 743 -19.06 -3.68 -33.89
CA ALA A 743 -18.84 -2.54 -34.79
C ALA A 743 -18.59 -1.16 -34.13
N GLN A 744 -19.10 -0.89 -32.92
CA GLN A 744 -18.86 0.37 -32.19
C GLN A 744 -17.65 0.32 -31.23
N LEU A 745 -16.95 -0.82 -31.10
CA LEU A 745 -15.87 -1.00 -30.14
C LEU A 745 -14.63 -0.19 -30.53
N GLU A 746 -14.24 0.72 -29.64
CA GLU A 746 -13.15 1.70 -29.76
C GLU A 746 -11.96 1.34 -28.84
N GLN A 747 -12.21 0.77 -27.66
CA GLN A 747 -11.19 0.48 -26.65
C GLN A 747 -11.40 -0.88 -25.98
N VAL A 748 -10.32 -1.67 -25.89
CA VAL A 748 -10.26 -2.97 -25.24
C VAL A 748 -9.13 -2.93 -24.21
N VAL A 749 -9.40 -3.32 -22.96
CA VAL A 749 -8.36 -3.58 -21.96
C VAL A 749 -8.34 -5.07 -21.68
N LEU A 750 -7.25 -5.75 -22.04
CA LEU A 750 -7.02 -7.16 -21.69
C LEU A 750 -6.17 -7.18 -20.42
N ALA A 751 -6.77 -7.55 -19.30
CA ALA A 751 -6.12 -7.61 -17.99
C ALA A 751 -5.76 -9.07 -17.65
N ARG A 752 -4.55 -9.33 -17.14
CA ARG A 752 -4.01 -10.70 -16.99
C ARG A 752 -4.24 -11.59 -18.24
N PRO A 753 -3.94 -11.13 -19.47
CA PRO A 753 -4.26 -11.90 -20.67
C PRO A 753 -3.55 -13.26 -20.68
N LEU A 754 -4.23 -14.30 -21.16
CA LEU A 754 -3.64 -15.63 -21.34
C LEU A 754 -2.97 -15.68 -22.72
N VAL A 755 -1.64 -15.52 -22.73
CA VAL A 755 -0.85 -15.30 -23.94
C VAL A 755 0.02 -16.52 -24.28
N PRO A 756 0.00 -17.01 -25.54
CA PRO A 756 0.90 -18.08 -25.99
C PRO A 756 2.34 -17.57 -26.17
N PRO A 757 3.37 -18.47 -26.23
CA PRO A 757 4.79 -18.07 -26.34
C PRO A 757 5.19 -17.26 -27.59
N ARG A 758 4.29 -17.14 -28.57
CA ARG A 758 4.35 -16.18 -29.68
C ARG A 758 2.93 -15.75 -30.01
N ILE A 759 2.68 -14.45 -30.08
CA ILE A 759 1.41 -13.86 -30.51
C ILE A 759 1.71 -12.64 -31.38
N ASN A 760 1.01 -12.50 -32.51
CA ASN A 760 1.12 -11.32 -33.36
C ASN A 760 -0.26 -10.70 -33.50
N VAL A 761 -0.57 -9.79 -32.56
CA VAL A 761 -1.91 -9.18 -32.39
C VAL A 761 -2.46 -8.56 -33.69
N LYS A 762 -1.60 -8.08 -34.59
CA LYS A 762 -2.03 -7.56 -35.89
C LYS A 762 -2.32 -8.66 -36.91
N ASP A 763 -1.47 -9.69 -37.01
CA ASP A 763 -1.74 -10.87 -37.84
C ASP A 763 -3.05 -11.55 -37.42
N ASP A 764 -3.21 -11.85 -36.12
CA ASP A 764 -4.40 -12.48 -35.54
C ASP A 764 -5.70 -11.68 -35.82
N TYR A 765 -5.67 -10.35 -35.66
CA TYR A 765 -6.85 -9.50 -35.90
C TYR A 765 -7.16 -9.33 -37.39
N TYR A 766 -6.16 -9.06 -38.24
CA TYR A 766 -6.37 -8.89 -39.68
C TYR A 766 -6.65 -10.22 -40.40
N HIS A 767 -6.21 -11.36 -39.85
CA HIS A 767 -6.65 -12.67 -40.31
C HIS A 767 -8.18 -12.82 -40.21
N MET A 768 -8.81 -12.32 -39.14
CA MET A 768 -10.27 -12.34 -39.02
C MET A 768 -10.93 -11.39 -40.02
N LEU A 769 -10.41 -10.18 -40.22
CA LEU A 769 -10.93 -9.26 -41.24
C LEU A 769 -10.85 -9.85 -42.65
N ASN A 770 -9.75 -10.51 -42.99
CA ASN A 770 -9.53 -11.17 -44.29
C ASN A 770 -10.33 -12.47 -44.47
N SER A 771 -10.91 -13.02 -43.40
CA SER A 771 -11.69 -14.28 -43.43
C SER A 771 -13.20 -14.08 -43.50
N TYR A 772 -13.69 -12.84 -43.34
CA TYR A 772 -15.12 -12.55 -43.23
C TYR A 772 -15.49 -11.21 -43.89
N ASP A 773 -16.02 -11.26 -45.11
CA ASP A 773 -16.39 -10.11 -45.96
C ASP A 773 -17.30 -9.04 -45.30
N HIS A 774 -18.00 -9.39 -44.20
CA HIS A 774 -18.87 -8.46 -43.46
C HIS A 774 -18.15 -7.65 -42.37
N LEU A 775 -16.90 -8.01 -42.04
CA LEU A 775 -16.08 -7.28 -41.08
C LEU A 775 -15.34 -6.13 -41.78
N THR A 776 -15.09 -5.03 -41.05
CA THR A 776 -14.41 -3.85 -41.59
C THR A 776 -13.33 -3.33 -40.64
N PRO A 777 -12.15 -2.93 -41.15
CA PRO A 777 -11.12 -2.30 -40.35
C PRO A 777 -11.61 -0.94 -39.83
N ARG A 778 -11.27 -0.62 -38.58
CA ARG A 778 -11.60 0.64 -37.92
C ARG A 778 -10.58 0.92 -36.81
N LYS A 779 -10.58 2.14 -36.27
CA LYS A 779 -9.69 2.51 -35.17
C LYS A 779 -10.07 1.81 -33.87
N ILE A 780 -9.15 1.03 -33.31
CA ILE A 780 -9.29 0.34 -32.02
C ILE A 780 -8.00 0.53 -31.22
N LYS A 781 -8.14 0.78 -29.91
CA LYS A 781 -7.05 0.74 -28.93
C LYS A 781 -7.14 -0.51 -28.07
N ILE A 782 -6.11 -1.35 -28.11
CA ILE A 782 -5.94 -2.50 -27.22
C ILE A 782 -4.87 -2.15 -26.18
N VAL A 783 -5.25 -2.20 -24.90
CA VAL A 783 -4.34 -2.05 -23.76
C VAL A 783 -4.13 -3.41 -23.12
N LEU A 784 -2.88 -3.86 -23.07
CA LEU A 784 -2.44 -5.06 -22.38
C LEU A 784 -2.01 -4.66 -20.97
N ALA A 785 -2.77 -5.06 -19.96
CA ALA A 785 -2.63 -4.56 -18.58
C ALA A 785 -2.21 -5.67 -17.62
N ASP A 786 -1.00 -5.56 -17.07
CA ASP A 786 -0.46 -6.51 -16.11
C ASP A 786 0.68 -5.91 -15.28
N VAL A 787 1.12 -6.62 -14.25
CA VAL A 787 2.36 -6.31 -13.51
C VAL A 787 3.59 -6.41 -14.43
N GLU A 788 4.62 -5.60 -14.18
CA GLU A 788 5.84 -5.55 -15.00
C GLU A 788 6.49 -6.91 -15.32
N SER A 789 6.43 -7.88 -14.40
CA SER A 789 6.99 -9.23 -14.62
C SER A 789 6.19 -10.12 -15.58
N ASP A 790 4.89 -9.85 -15.73
CA ASP A 790 3.93 -10.71 -16.42
C ASP A 790 3.39 -10.03 -17.70
N LEU A 791 3.76 -8.76 -17.96
CA LEU A 791 3.39 -8.02 -19.17
C LEU A 791 3.85 -8.77 -20.43
N PRO A 792 2.93 -9.20 -21.31
CA PRO A 792 3.25 -10.15 -22.38
C PRO A 792 4.22 -9.58 -23.42
N GLU A 793 5.17 -10.39 -23.87
CA GLU A 793 5.91 -10.13 -25.10
C GLU A 793 4.97 -10.30 -26.31
N ILE A 794 5.07 -9.39 -27.28
CA ILE A 794 4.21 -9.33 -28.46
C ILE A 794 5.12 -9.31 -29.68
N GLU A 795 4.85 -10.19 -30.65
CA GLU A 795 5.61 -10.23 -31.89
C GLU A 795 5.13 -9.12 -32.82
N THR A 796 6.02 -8.16 -33.11
CA THR A 796 5.76 -6.99 -33.96
C THR A 796 6.13 -7.21 -35.43
N THR A 797 6.34 -8.46 -35.85
CA THR A 797 6.80 -8.78 -37.21
C THR A 797 5.74 -8.39 -38.23
N ARG A 798 6.18 -7.73 -39.31
CA ARG A 798 5.35 -7.35 -40.47
C ARG A 798 4.11 -6.50 -40.13
N TRP A 799 4.10 -5.80 -38.98
CA TRP A 799 2.98 -4.97 -38.55
C TRP A 799 2.56 -3.90 -39.56
N ASP A 800 3.51 -3.36 -40.32
CA ASP A 800 3.26 -2.37 -41.38
C ASP A 800 2.65 -2.99 -42.66
N GLU A 801 2.76 -4.31 -42.85
CA GLU A 801 2.04 -5.03 -43.92
C GLU A 801 0.59 -5.35 -43.51
N TYR A 802 0.37 -5.66 -42.23
CA TYR A 802 -0.96 -5.99 -41.70
C TYR A 802 -1.84 -4.75 -41.48
N ASP A 803 -1.27 -3.67 -40.95
CA ASP A 803 -1.98 -2.43 -40.62
C ASP A 803 -1.22 -1.18 -41.09
N PRO A 804 -1.13 -0.95 -42.42
CA PRO A 804 -0.43 0.20 -43.00
C PRO A 804 -1.10 1.55 -42.67
N GLU A 805 -2.33 1.56 -42.17
CA GLU A 805 -3.07 2.77 -41.79
C GLU A 805 -2.99 3.10 -40.29
N GLY A 806 -2.39 2.22 -39.47
CA GLY A 806 -2.28 2.41 -38.02
C GLY A 806 -3.64 2.43 -37.31
N LEU A 807 -4.60 1.61 -37.77
CA LEU A 807 -5.94 1.53 -37.23
C LEU A 807 -5.99 0.70 -35.93
N LEU A 808 -5.16 -0.35 -35.81
CA LEU A 808 -5.04 -1.12 -34.59
C LEU A 808 -3.83 -0.63 -33.78
N SER A 809 -4.12 0.05 -32.68
CA SER A 809 -3.11 0.50 -31.70
C SER A 809 -3.02 -0.50 -30.55
N ILE A 810 -1.79 -0.92 -30.23
CA ILE A 810 -1.48 -1.83 -29.11
C ILE A 810 -0.59 -1.07 -28.13
N GLU A 811 -1.00 -1.03 -26.87
CA GLU A 811 -0.28 -0.37 -25.79
C GLU A 811 -0.16 -1.30 -24.56
N LYS A 812 0.90 -1.14 -23.76
CA LYS A 812 1.08 -1.82 -22.48
C LYS A 812 0.80 -0.89 -21.30
N TYR A 813 0.13 -1.40 -20.28
CA TYR A 813 -0.10 -0.71 -19.01
C TYR A 813 0.48 -1.53 -17.85
N ASP A 814 1.55 -1.00 -17.27
CA ASP A 814 2.21 -1.52 -16.06
C ASP A 814 1.32 -1.26 -14.84
N ILE A 815 0.72 -2.33 -14.30
CA ILE A 815 -0.03 -2.31 -13.04
C ILE A 815 1.00 -2.30 -11.89
N PRO A 816 1.11 -1.23 -11.09
CA PRO A 816 2.22 -1.09 -10.17
C PRO A 816 2.21 -2.11 -9.03
N THR A 817 3.28 -2.88 -8.91
CA THR A 817 3.56 -3.77 -7.78
C THR A 817 4.12 -3.01 -6.58
N SER A 818 3.93 -3.56 -5.38
CA SER A 818 4.63 -3.09 -4.19
C SER A 818 6.13 -3.41 -4.24
N PHE A 819 6.91 -2.56 -3.57
CA PHE A 819 8.35 -2.71 -3.32
C PHE A 819 8.75 -4.05 -2.64
N TYR A 820 7.81 -4.74 -1.97
CA TYR A 820 8.08 -5.96 -1.22
C TYR A 820 7.82 -7.26 -2.00
N GLY A 821 7.13 -7.20 -3.15
CA GLY A 821 6.93 -8.34 -4.05
C GLY A 821 6.13 -9.52 -3.50
N ASP A 822 5.46 -9.40 -2.34
CA ASP A 822 4.70 -10.48 -1.70
C ASP A 822 3.20 -10.54 -2.08
N GLU A 823 2.77 -9.69 -3.02
CA GLU A 823 1.39 -9.62 -3.49
C GLU A 823 1.08 -10.71 -4.53
N ASN A 824 -0.10 -11.33 -4.45
CA ASN A 824 -0.61 -12.16 -5.55
C ASN A 824 -0.99 -11.26 -6.73
N ALA A 825 -0.22 -11.34 -7.83
CA ALA A 825 -0.43 -10.54 -9.03
C ALA A 825 -1.86 -10.63 -9.61
N THR A 826 -2.53 -11.78 -9.45
CA THR A 826 -3.93 -11.95 -9.89
C THR A 826 -4.90 -11.09 -9.09
N ASP A 827 -4.77 -11.09 -7.76
CA ASP A 827 -5.61 -10.30 -6.85
C ASP A 827 -5.28 -8.80 -6.96
N LEU A 828 -3.99 -8.45 -7.02
CA LEU A 828 -3.50 -7.09 -7.23
C LEU A 828 -4.04 -6.48 -8.52
N CYS A 829 -3.91 -7.18 -9.66
CA CYS A 829 -4.43 -6.71 -10.93
C CYS A 829 -5.98 -6.63 -10.91
N CYS A 830 -6.66 -7.57 -10.27
CA CYS A 830 -8.12 -7.53 -10.14
C CYS A 830 -8.58 -6.30 -9.36
N ASP A 831 -8.01 -6.03 -8.18
CA ASP A 831 -8.42 -4.89 -7.35
C ASP A 831 -7.95 -3.53 -7.92
N TRP A 832 -6.82 -3.48 -8.65
CA TRP A 832 -6.41 -2.28 -9.40
C TRP A 832 -7.40 -1.93 -10.52
N VAL A 833 -7.74 -2.91 -11.37
CA VAL A 833 -8.74 -2.76 -12.44
C VAL A 833 -10.11 -2.40 -11.85
N LYS A 834 -10.51 -3.04 -10.75
CA LYS A 834 -11.78 -2.77 -10.03
C LYS A 834 -11.83 -1.35 -9.46
N MET A 835 -10.75 -0.87 -8.84
CA MET A 835 -10.62 0.50 -8.34
C MET A 835 -10.73 1.53 -9.48
N ALA A 836 -10.01 1.31 -10.58
CA ALA A 836 -10.06 2.16 -11.78
C ALA A 836 -11.42 2.12 -12.51
N ALA A 837 -12.14 1.00 -12.41
CA ALA A 837 -13.48 0.88 -12.94
C ALA A 837 -14.51 1.59 -12.05
N LEU A 838 -14.46 1.41 -10.73
CA LEU A 838 -15.37 2.03 -9.76
C LEU A 838 -15.20 3.55 -9.68
N ASN A 839 -13.98 4.08 -9.73
CA ASN A 839 -13.73 5.52 -9.73
C ASN A 839 -13.98 6.17 -11.12
N GLY A 840 -14.10 5.37 -12.17
CA GLY A 840 -14.36 5.82 -13.54
C GLY A 840 -13.15 6.37 -14.30
N SER A 841 -11.91 5.95 -13.98
CA SER A 841 -10.67 6.41 -14.63
C SER A 841 -9.95 5.37 -15.50
N ILE A 842 -10.47 4.15 -15.63
CA ILE A 842 -9.83 3.03 -16.34
C ILE A 842 -9.56 3.30 -17.84
N TRP A 843 -10.38 4.14 -18.47
CA TRP A 843 -10.23 4.48 -19.89
C TRP A 843 -9.13 5.52 -20.14
N ASP A 844 -8.82 6.34 -19.13
CA ASP A 844 -7.85 7.45 -19.17
C ASP A 844 -6.43 7.01 -18.78
N TRP A 845 -6.19 5.70 -18.74
CA TRP A 845 -4.90 5.10 -18.37
C TRP A 845 -3.77 5.52 -19.32
N LYS A 846 -2.73 6.12 -18.73
CA LYS A 846 -1.46 6.45 -19.40
C LYS A 846 -0.67 5.18 -19.66
N SER A 847 -0.99 4.50 -20.75
CA SER A 847 -0.29 3.33 -21.29
C SER A 847 0.80 3.74 -22.29
N HIS A 848 1.70 2.82 -22.61
CA HIS A 848 2.85 3.02 -23.50
C HIS A 848 2.66 2.23 -24.80
N PRO A 849 2.96 2.79 -25.98
CA PRO A 849 2.87 2.03 -27.24
C PRO A 849 3.78 0.81 -27.25
N VAL A 850 3.38 -0.22 -27.99
CA VAL A 850 4.28 -1.30 -28.41
C VAL A 850 4.97 -0.85 -29.69
N ASP A 851 6.20 -0.35 -29.56
CA ASP A 851 7.01 0.09 -30.69
C ASP A 851 7.43 -1.11 -31.57
N SER A 852 7.30 -0.98 -32.89
CA SER A 852 7.99 -1.87 -33.83
C SER A 852 9.49 -1.51 -33.87
N PRO A 853 10.40 -2.49 -34.00
CA PRO A 853 11.82 -2.20 -34.17
C PRO A 853 12.05 -1.47 -35.50
N PRO A 854 12.95 -0.47 -35.56
CA PRO A 854 13.18 0.30 -36.78
C PRO A 854 13.72 -0.61 -37.90
N VAL A 855 13.21 -0.38 -39.11
CA VAL A 855 13.41 -1.22 -40.31
C VAL A 855 14.90 -1.43 -40.66
N ASP A 856 15.76 -0.46 -40.30
CA ASP A 856 17.20 -0.45 -40.61
C ASP A 856 18.05 -1.49 -39.85
N LEU A 857 17.45 -2.37 -39.04
CA LEU A 857 18.15 -3.39 -38.23
C LEU A 857 17.91 -4.85 -38.68
N VAL A 858 17.35 -5.08 -39.87
CA VAL A 858 17.02 -6.44 -40.38
C VAL A 858 17.59 -6.70 -41.79
N GLN A 859 18.86 -6.34 -42.01
CA GLN A 859 19.68 -6.72 -43.18
C GLN A 859 21.07 -7.21 -42.75
#